data_AF-A0AAV5BG86-F1
#
_entry.id   AF-A0AAV5BG86-F1
#
_cell.length_a   1.000
_cell.length_b   1.000
_cell.length_c   1.000
_cell.angle_alpha   90.00
_cell.angle_beta   90.00
_cell.angle_gamma   90.00
#
_symmetry.space_group_name_H-M   'P 1'
#
loop_
_entity.id
_entity.type
_entity.pdbx_description
1 polymer ?
#
loop_
_entity_poly.entity_id
_entity_poly.type
_entity_poly.pdbx_seq_one_letter_code
_entity_poly.pdbx_strand_id
1 'polypeptide(L)'
;MRINKFINKLRNDQTSYRKFYSLPVSENHILLEAGQGKNINGNMFSLLQEICENPKWKNLHPVFVVTDETMESARKRFEFYGWNVKLVVRDTETYKKYLATSKYLVTDNSFPVYFLKKKEQVYLNTWHGTPLKTLGKSDIENAVSLSNIQKNYLMCDYALFPNPLTESVFMKDYMLENLYKGKLLLCDYPRNWHLEDKKIRRAIKEALHLENKIVYAYMPTWRGTGRKASVEIQKKIIETYLKELDEKLQDDQLVLVNLHFLVGNTIDFSSYRHIRAFPSQYETYDVLAACDGLITDYSSVMFDFGVTDRKIILFTYDLDEYMAERGTYFSIDSLPFPICDTVDAVVAQINDPAVEDRKEFWKEFCPYRMTNVPEKILELLTTGKSYDLQIKEAPDNGKKLLLVYVGNLNAPVYNIYIANKIIQIQRENPDYNVVVAFRGVIRKKEVEFIQQLPETIQFYGLVKKYSFSISELFRLRLSLESNLLYRVFKKSLEPVLRMERERHFYSIVPAWTITISRHSRYMDFEIESFSCPKTLFILPSILVGTIALKRDYKAKLKRAKSVYKKIVDNSHENVKGLFLEDRLHYYNQSVALGNIKNTFHQHGNILSGKCTGILLNPHHLPVDQFKIKVNDCLLPSQFRVIARLGKSRAVISYRFELDYAQIEQFEIQNKVYVTYEDRDGFGLEKGILYRAQDRQKGKMFQGKVVQLPEHDTSVFFRQSKNNFLYFTVRKTNISDTPLQQFKINCAYHLAKLLPKRKSILMFEKESSRYEESASVVYEQLIDQGYDHVDFVLDRNYPFIDRIPQKYRDHIVYKGSFRHYLKFFRATTFIGSEMLVHSIDLRIANRHALQKLENKNNNYVFLQHGVMYMVSLDSESRKFFKPLKLKGKYRVVTSSINEARHFIELGEYPEDVLYITGLPKFDKNELSLHADRIVIMPTWRPWEYNEARYDFKEIKYYKMIERIIAAIPEAYHDRITVLVHPLFLDAVRGKDYPLKRFISTETKYDDVLKQTKVLITDYSSIAYDAFYRGSNVIFYWEEKEESLNNYGENTKLMLNEENAFGDICMNPKDLADCIVNNLKNGQDPVYKRNYQEIVAFHDGKNTERLIEQLKKDEIL
;
A
#
# COMPACT_ATOMS: atom_id res chain seq x y z
N MET A 1 -6.68 -28.72 -5.18
CA MET A 1 -6.33 -27.31 -4.89
C MET A 1 -7.47 -26.27 -5.02
N ARG A 2 -8.39 -26.37 -6.01
CA ARG A 2 -9.51 -25.42 -6.19
C ARG A 2 -10.64 -25.55 -5.16
N ILE A 3 -10.93 -26.78 -4.72
CA ILE A 3 -11.89 -27.06 -3.65
C ILE A 3 -11.37 -26.50 -2.33
N ASN A 4 -10.12 -26.77 -1.94
CA ASN A 4 -9.56 -26.22 -0.69
C ASN A 4 -9.45 -24.69 -0.66
N LYS A 5 -9.27 -23.99 -1.79
CA LYS A 5 -9.25 -22.50 -1.80
C LYS A 5 -10.67 -21.91 -1.79
N PHE A 6 -11.65 -22.61 -2.34
CA PHE A 6 -13.07 -22.28 -2.24
C PHE A 6 -13.59 -22.58 -0.83
N ILE A 7 -13.26 -23.76 -0.29
CA ILE A 7 -13.48 -24.16 1.10
C ILE A 7 -12.74 -23.24 2.06
N ASN A 8 -11.51 -22.79 1.81
CA ASN A 8 -10.81 -21.84 2.69
C ASN A 8 -11.37 -20.41 2.57
N LYS A 9 -11.96 -20.04 1.43
CA LYS A 9 -12.70 -18.78 1.28
C LYS A 9 -14.12 -18.86 1.86
N LEU A 10 -14.63 -20.08 2.05
CA LEU A 10 -15.94 -20.40 2.64
C LEU A 10 -15.86 -20.82 4.12
N ARG A 11 -14.68 -21.24 4.60
CA ARG A 11 -14.27 -21.29 6.01
C ARG A 11 -14.12 -19.84 6.42
N ASN A 12 -15.28 -19.22 6.58
CA ASN A 12 -15.41 -17.88 7.09
C ASN A 12 -14.97 -17.98 8.55
N ASP A 13 -13.81 -17.40 8.89
CA ASP A 13 -13.30 -17.26 10.27
C ASP A 13 -14.36 -16.73 11.25
N GLN A 14 -15.45 -16.13 10.75
CA GLN A 14 -16.53 -15.58 11.55
C GLN A 14 -17.53 -16.62 12.08
N THR A 15 -17.60 -17.81 11.47
CA THR A 15 -18.51 -18.88 11.97
C THR A 15 -18.02 -19.48 13.28
N SER A 16 -16.71 -19.41 13.56
CA SER A 16 -16.19 -19.95 14.81
C SER A 16 -16.55 -19.12 16.04
N TYR A 17 -16.65 -17.78 15.94
CA TYR A 17 -17.16 -16.98 17.04
C TYR A 17 -18.56 -17.44 17.46
N ARG A 18 -19.44 -17.73 16.49
CA ARG A 18 -20.78 -18.26 16.78
C ARG A 18 -20.75 -19.61 17.50
N LYS A 19 -19.80 -20.48 17.16
CA LYS A 19 -19.60 -21.77 17.85
C LYS A 19 -19.27 -21.55 19.33
N PHE A 20 -18.45 -20.54 19.66
CA PHE A 20 -18.13 -20.23 21.06
C PHE A 20 -19.23 -19.42 21.75
N TYR A 21 -20.03 -18.66 21.00
CA TYR A 21 -21.16 -17.92 21.54
C TYR A 21 -22.20 -18.83 22.20
N SER A 22 -22.32 -20.11 21.84
CA SER A 22 -23.21 -21.05 22.55
C SER A 22 -22.65 -21.62 23.86
N LEU A 23 -21.38 -21.36 24.20
CA LEU A 23 -20.78 -21.83 25.45
C LEU A 23 -21.20 -20.94 26.64
N PRO A 24 -21.23 -21.46 27.88
CA PRO A 24 -21.50 -20.65 29.07
C PRO A 24 -20.42 -19.57 29.29
N VAL A 25 -20.81 -18.48 29.94
CA VAL A 25 -19.89 -17.42 30.38
C VAL A 25 -19.12 -17.92 31.61
N SER A 26 -17.84 -17.60 31.67
CA SER A 26 -16.92 -17.89 32.77
C SER A 26 -16.89 -16.68 33.71
N GLU A 27 -17.53 -16.81 34.88
CA GLU A 27 -17.73 -15.73 35.86
C GLU A 27 -16.43 -15.07 36.32
N ASN A 28 -15.32 -15.81 36.34
CA ASN A 28 -14.03 -15.33 36.84
C ASN A 28 -13.09 -14.82 35.74
N HIS A 29 -13.50 -14.73 34.48
CA HIS A 29 -12.61 -14.29 33.39
C HIS A 29 -12.83 -12.82 33.04
N ILE A 30 -11.73 -12.08 32.95
CA ILE A 30 -11.69 -10.71 32.41
C ILE A 30 -10.79 -10.66 31.17
N LEU A 31 -11.34 -10.19 30.05
CA LEU A 31 -10.59 -9.98 28.82
C LEU A 31 -10.25 -8.50 28.67
N LEU A 32 -8.95 -8.21 28.53
CA LEU A 32 -8.38 -6.86 28.40
C LEU A 32 -7.78 -6.70 26.99
N GLU A 33 -8.29 -5.75 26.19
CA GLU A 33 -7.80 -5.47 24.83
C GLU A 33 -7.45 -3.98 24.66
N ALA A 34 -6.15 -3.66 24.67
CA ALA A 34 -5.61 -2.31 24.43
C ALA A 34 -5.20 -2.12 22.96
N GLY A 35 -5.61 -1.01 22.34
CA GLY A 35 -5.23 -0.65 20.97
C GLY A 35 -5.53 -1.72 19.93
N GLN A 36 -6.59 -2.52 20.13
CA GLN A 36 -6.88 -3.72 19.32
C GLN A 36 -5.73 -4.75 19.34
N GLY A 37 -5.10 -4.95 20.49
CA GLY A 37 -3.96 -5.84 20.72
C GLY A 37 -2.60 -5.24 20.32
N LYS A 38 -2.57 -4.03 19.75
CA LYS A 38 -1.33 -3.36 19.32
C LYS A 38 -0.67 -2.53 20.42
N ASN A 39 -1.36 -2.31 21.52
CA ASN A 39 -0.83 -1.59 22.66
C ASN A 39 -0.83 -2.50 23.88
N ILE A 40 0.22 -2.38 24.69
CA ILE A 40 0.38 -3.11 25.96
C ILE A 40 0.45 -2.13 27.16
N ASN A 41 0.22 -0.84 26.91
CA ASN A 41 0.28 0.26 27.86
C ASN A 41 -1.12 0.82 28.18
N GLY A 42 -1.18 1.69 29.18
CA GLY A 42 -2.32 2.55 29.51
C GLY A 42 -3.39 1.85 30.34
N ASN A 43 -4.66 2.08 30.00
CA ASN A 43 -5.80 1.70 30.85
C ASN A 43 -5.85 0.20 31.15
N MET A 44 -5.61 -0.63 30.14
CA MET A 44 -5.64 -2.09 30.32
C MET A 44 -4.46 -2.58 31.16
N PHE A 45 -3.30 -1.92 31.08
CA PHE A 45 -2.15 -2.26 31.92
C PHE A 45 -2.45 -1.94 33.38
N SER A 46 -2.98 -0.74 33.67
CA SER A 46 -3.31 -0.33 35.04
C SER A 46 -4.37 -1.23 35.69
N LEU A 47 -5.40 -1.63 34.93
CA LEU A 47 -6.36 -2.63 35.41
C LEU A 47 -5.73 -4.00 35.63
N LEU A 48 -4.82 -4.44 34.75
CA LEU A 48 -4.09 -5.70 34.91
C LEU A 48 -3.21 -5.68 36.16
N GLN A 49 -2.50 -4.58 36.41
CA GLN A 49 -1.67 -4.37 37.58
C GLN A 49 -2.48 -4.56 38.86
N GLU A 50 -3.61 -3.86 38.96
CA GLU A 50 -4.51 -3.97 40.12
C GLU A 50 -4.96 -5.43 40.33
N ILE A 51 -5.32 -6.16 39.27
CA ILE A 51 -5.72 -7.57 39.35
C ILE A 51 -4.59 -8.47 39.86
N CYS A 52 -3.36 -8.22 39.41
CA CYS A 52 -2.20 -9.05 39.73
C CYS A 52 -1.64 -8.76 41.13
N GLU A 53 -1.69 -7.50 41.59
CA GLU A 53 -1.00 -7.05 42.81
C GLU A 53 -1.92 -7.00 44.03
N ASN A 54 -3.23 -6.80 43.86
CA ASN A 54 -4.17 -6.74 44.96
C ASN A 54 -4.81 -8.12 45.25
N PRO A 55 -4.58 -8.73 46.44
CA PRO A 55 -5.11 -10.05 46.80
C PRO A 55 -6.63 -10.18 46.73
N LYS A 56 -7.37 -9.06 46.77
CA LYS A 56 -8.82 -8.99 46.58
C LYS A 56 -9.27 -9.63 45.27
N TRP A 57 -8.45 -9.54 44.22
CA TRP A 57 -8.77 -10.02 42.88
C TRP A 57 -8.19 -11.39 42.54
N LYS A 58 -7.66 -12.14 43.51
CA LYS A 58 -7.01 -13.45 43.28
C LYS A 58 -7.86 -14.49 42.51
N ASN A 59 -9.18 -14.35 42.57
CA ASN A 59 -10.12 -15.25 41.90
C ASN A 59 -10.44 -14.80 40.46
N LEU A 60 -10.03 -13.59 40.06
CA LEU A 60 -10.23 -13.06 38.72
C LEU A 60 -9.03 -13.46 37.85
N HIS A 61 -9.30 -14.03 36.68
CA HIS A 61 -8.28 -14.53 35.76
C HIS A 61 -8.18 -13.61 34.54
N PRO A 62 -7.09 -12.82 34.42
CA PRO A 62 -6.92 -11.90 33.32
C PRO A 62 -6.45 -12.61 32.04
N VAL A 63 -7.07 -12.21 30.92
CA VAL A 63 -6.68 -12.60 29.57
C VAL A 63 -6.34 -11.33 28.80
N PHE A 64 -5.06 -11.15 28.49
CA PHE A 64 -4.57 -9.96 27.80
C PHE A 64 -4.42 -10.23 26.30
N VAL A 65 -5.02 -9.37 25.48
CA VAL A 65 -5.06 -9.54 24.02
C VAL A 65 -3.87 -8.82 23.39
N VAL A 66 -3.16 -9.52 22.50
CA VAL A 66 -1.97 -9.03 21.78
C VAL A 66 -2.06 -9.32 20.28
N THR A 67 -1.14 -8.80 19.47
CA THR A 67 -0.90 -9.24 18.09
C THR A 67 0.36 -10.11 18.04
N ASP A 68 0.64 -10.72 16.88
CA ASP A 68 1.93 -11.43 16.67
C ASP A 68 3.13 -10.48 16.86
N GLU A 69 2.96 -9.18 16.57
CA GLU A 69 3.99 -8.14 16.68
C GLU A 69 4.26 -7.72 18.14
N THR A 70 3.23 -7.72 19.00
CA THR A 70 3.35 -7.27 20.41
C THR A 70 3.47 -8.41 21.41
N MET A 71 3.37 -9.66 20.96
CA MET A 71 3.42 -10.84 21.84
C MET A 71 4.70 -10.88 22.69
N GLU A 72 5.85 -10.66 22.08
CA GLU A 72 7.14 -10.79 22.77
C GLU A 72 7.39 -9.63 23.74
N SER A 73 7.03 -8.40 23.36
CA SER A 73 7.15 -7.24 24.26
C SER A 73 6.19 -7.34 25.44
N ALA A 74 4.95 -7.81 25.22
CA ALA A 74 3.99 -8.07 26.30
C ALA A 74 4.52 -9.10 27.29
N ARG A 75 5.06 -10.23 26.78
CA ARG A 75 5.64 -11.29 27.62
C ARG A 75 6.76 -10.75 28.49
N LYS A 76 7.76 -10.11 27.88
CA LYS A 76 8.91 -9.55 28.60
C LYS A 76 8.49 -8.54 29.66
N ARG A 77 7.52 -7.68 29.35
CA ARG A 77 7.00 -6.70 30.30
C ARG A 77 6.31 -7.37 31.47
N PHE A 78 5.37 -8.28 31.23
CA PHE A 78 4.66 -8.92 32.34
C PHE A 78 5.57 -9.82 33.17
N GLU A 79 6.59 -10.45 32.56
CA GLU A 79 7.67 -11.13 33.30
C GLU A 79 8.48 -10.16 34.16
N PHE A 80 8.80 -8.97 33.66
CA PHE A 80 9.50 -7.92 34.41
C PHE A 80 8.73 -7.48 35.67
N TYR A 81 7.40 -7.35 35.58
CA TYR A 81 6.54 -7.08 36.75
C TYR A 81 6.22 -8.34 37.59
N GLY A 82 6.71 -9.53 37.20
CA GLY A 82 6.48 -10.79 37.92
C GLY A 82 5.07 -11.37 37.76
N TRP A 83 4.32 -10.97 36.72
CA TRP A 83 2.94 -11.38 36.50
C TRP A 83 2.82 -12.57 35.54
N ASN A 84 2.03 -13.57 35.94
CA ASN A 84 1.69 -14.71 35.08
C ASN A 84 0.32 -14.49 34.41
N VAL A 85 0.33 -13.91 33.20
CA VAL A 85 -0.89 -13.46 32.50
C VAL A 85 -1.13 -14.28 31.24
N LYS A 86 -2.39 -14.65 30.99
CA LYS A 86 -2.75 -15.38 29.76
C LYS A 86 -2.74 -14.44 28.55
N LEU A 87 -1.69 -14.51 27.74
CA LEU A 87 -1.62 -13.80 26.46
C LEU A 87 -2.40 -14.55 25.37
N VAL A 88 -3.20 -13.81 24.59
CA VAL A 88 -3.97 -14.36 23.47
C VAL A 88 -3.84 -13.46 22.24
N VAL A 89 -3.40 -14.05 21.14
CA VAL A 89 -3.29 -13.34 19.85
C VAL A 89 -4.68 -13.06 19.28
N ARG A 90 -4.93 -11.79 18.93
CA ARG A 90 -6.20 -11.29 18.40
C ARG A 90 -6.64 -12.03 17.12
N ASP A 91 -7.94 -12.15 16.91
CA ASP A 91 -8.58 -12.83 15.76
C ASP A 91 -8.31 -14.35 15.64
N THR A 92 -7.54 -14.96 16.55
CA THR A 92 -7.40 -16.43 16.63
C THR A 92 -8.66 -17.12 17.18
N GLU A 93 -8.76 -18.44 17.04
CA GLU A 93 -9.85 -19.23 17.64
C GLU A 93 -9.90 -19.10 19.16
N THR A 94 -8.72 -19.06 19.81
CA THR A 94 -8.59 -18.85 21.25
C THR A 94 -9.12 -17.47 21.66
N TYR A 95 -8.79 -16.43 20.90
CA TYR A 95 -9.34 -15.09 21.10
C TYR A 95 -10.86 -15.08 21.00
N LYS A 96 -11.42 -15.65 19.92
CA LYS A 96 -12.88 -15.71 19.72
C LYS A 96 -13.57 -16.48 20.84
N LYS A 97 -12.93 -17.53 21.38
CA LYS A 97 -13.42 -18.27 22.54
C LYS A 97 -13.49 -17.36 23.77
N TYR A 98 -12.38 -16.75 24.18
CA TYR A 98 -12.37 -15.86 25.35
C TYR A 98 -13.30 -14.67 25.19
N LEU A 99 -13.35 -14.03 24.02
CA LEU A 99 -14.27 -12.93 23.75
C LEU A 99 -15.75 -13.35 23.92
N ALA A 100 -16.09 -14.59 23.56
CA ALA A 100 -17.45 -15.12 23.70
C ALA A 100 -17.78 -15.67 25.09
N THR A 101 -16.77 -15.97 25.92
CA THR A 101 -16.97 -16.65 27.21
C THR A 101 -16.52 -15.84 28.43
N SER A 102 -15.69 -14.82 28.31
CA SER A 102 -15.28 -14.00 29.47
C SER A 102 -16.44 -13.18 29.99
N LYS A 103 -16.62 -13.15 31.32
CA LYS A 103 -17.67 -12.36 31.98
C LYS A 103 -17.45 -10.87 31.80
N TYR A 104 -16.22 -10.42 32.04
CA TYR A 104 -15.86 -9.01 31.97
C TYR A 104 -15.05 -8.76 30.70
N LEU A 105 -15.46 -7.77 29.92
CA LEU A 105 -14.82 -7.36 28.67
C LEU A 105 -14.41 -5.90 28.81
N VAL A 106 -13.14 -5.59 28.61
CA VAL A 106 -12.63 -4.22 28.71
C VAL A 106 -11.77 -3.90 27.49
N THR A 107 -12.04 -2.79 26.83
CA THR A 107 -11.21 -2.28 25.73
C THR A 107 -11.18 -0.75 25.72
N ASP A 108 -10.12 -0.18 25.17
CA ASP A 108 -9.93 1.25 24.93
C ASP A 108 -10.29 1.68 23.49
N ASN A 109 -10.87 0.75 22.71
CA ASN A 109 -11.21 0.97 21.31
C ASN A 109 -12.48 0.21 20.92
N SER A 110 -12.38 -0.86 20.12
CA SER A 110 -13.54 -1.60 19.64
C SER A 110 -13.17 -3.04 19.31
N PHE A 111 -14.03 -3.97 19.73
CA PHE A 111 -13.90 -5.39 19.37
C PHE A 111 -14.19 -5.61 17.88
N PRO A 112 -13.73 -6.73 17.29
CA PRO A 112 -13.91 -7.05 15.88
C PRO A 112 -15.36 -7.00 15.37
N VAL A 113 -15.50 -6.85 14.05
CA VAL A 113 -16.82 -6.73 13.39
C VAL A 113 -17.77 -7.90 13.65
N TYR A 114 -17.26 -9.10 13.95
CA TYR A 114 -18.06 -10.29 14.26
C TYR A 114 -18.52 -10.37 15.73
N PHE A 115 -18.00 -9.51 16.61
CA PHE A 115 -18.39 -9.46 18.02
C PHE A 115 -19.88 -9.17 18.17
N LEU A 116 -20.51 -9.97 19.01
CA LEU A 116 -21.85 -9.82 19.58
C LEU A 116 -21.72 -10.15 21.06
N LYS A 117 -22.15 -9.23 21.92
CA LYS A 117 -22.14 -9.39 23.36
C LYS A 117 -23.31 -10.25 23.85
N LYS A 118 -23.08 -11.05 24.90
CA LYS A 118 -24.13 -11.76 25.65
C LYS A 118 -24.69 -10.93 26.80
N LYS A 119 -25.93 -11.22 27.22
CA LYS A 119 -26.57 -10.51 28.34
C LYS A 119 -25.83 -10.68 29.66
N GLU A 120 -25.20 -11.84 29.84
CA GLU A 120 -24.48 -12.19 31.05
C GLU A 120 -23.11 -11.50 31.13
N GLN A 121 -22.58 -10.97 30.02
CA GLN A 121 -21.29 -10.28 29.99
C GLN A 121 -21.44 -8.81 30.40
N VAL A 122 -20.40 -8.27 31.04
CA VAL A 122 -20.26 -6.86 31.38
C VAL A 122 -19.16 -6.26 30.50
N TYR A 123 -19.49 -5.24 29.73
CA TYR A 123 -18.59 -4.59 28.77
C TYR A 123 -18.34 -3.13 29.15
N LEU A 124 -17.08 -2.80 29.46
CA LEU A 124 -16.57 -1.44 29.63
C LEU A 124 -15.73 -1.02 28.43
N ASN A 125 -16.05 0.14 27.86
CA ASN A 125 -15.20 0.83 26.91
C ASN A 125 -14.57 2.04 27.57
N THR A 126 -13.25 2.01 27.73
CA THR A 126 -12.53 3.11 28.38
C THR A 126 -12.20 4.24 27.43
N TRP A 127 -12.25 4.03 26.11
CA TRP A 127 -11.50 4.85 25.15
C TRP A 127 -10.02 5.02 25.55
N HIS A 128 -9.27 5.88 24.85
CA HIS A 128 -7.81 5.99 24.96
C HIS A 128 -7.26 7.43 25.10
N GLY A 129 -8.10 8.43 25.38
CA GLY A 129 -7.64 9.80 25.59
C GLY A 129 -8.70 10.86 25.35
N THR A 130 -8.53 12.02 25.98
CA THR A 130 -9.34 13.22 25.70
C THR A 130 -9.05 13.72 24.27
N PRO A 131 -10.06 13.94 23.43
CA PRO A 131 -9.84 14.32 22.04
C PRO A 131 -9.52 15.81 21.90
N LEU A 132 -8.33 16.11 21.36
CA LEU A 132 -8.02 17.43 20.80
C LEU A 132 -8.52 17.52 19.35
N LYS A 133 -8.25 16.46 18.58
CA LYS A 133 -8.53 16.35 17.13
C LYS A 133 -9.98 15.95 16.92
N THR A 134 -10.61 16.45 15.86
CA THR A 134 -11.98 16.06 15.50
C THR A 134 -12.06 14.56 15.22
N LEU A 135 -13.18 13.95 15.62
CA LEU A 135 -13.47 12.52 15.47
C LEU A 135 -14.87 12.33 14.84
N GLY A 136 -15.15 11.11 14.38
CA GLY A 136 -16.50 10.71 13.98
C GLY A 136 -17.12 11.60 12.90
N LYS A 137 -18.30 12.16 13.17
CA LYS A 137 -19.02 13.08 12.27
C LYS A 137 -18.19 14.32 11.92
N SER A 138 -17.48 14.90 12.87
CA SER A 138 -16.69 16.12 12.68
C SER A 138 -15.42 15.89 11.84
N ASP A 139 -15.02 14.64 11.64
CA ASP A 139 -13.93 14.20 10.75
C ASP A 139 -14.41 13.11 9.77
N ILE A 140 -15.59 13.32 9.18
CA ILE A 140 -16.30 12.29 8.41
C ILE A 140 -15.50 11.76 7.21
N GLU A 141 -14.60 12.58 6.66
CA GLU A 141 -13.75 12.20 5.52
C GLU A 141 -12.73 11.11 5.88
N ASN A 142 -12.27 11.10 7.13
CA ASN A 142 -11.32 10.12 7.67
C ASN A 142 -11.96 9.02 8.53
N ALA A 143 -13.29 9.08 8.73
CA ALA A 143 -14.08 8.22 9.62
C ALA A 143 -14.31 6.76 9.13
N VAL A 144 -13.28 6.10 8.58
CA VAL A 144 -13.34 4.76 8.00
C VAL A 144 -13.76 3.68 9.03
N SER A 145 -13.38 3.83 10.30
CA SER A 145 -13.68 2.88 11.38
C SER A 145 -15.01 3.15 12.10
N LEU A 146 -15.67 4.29 11.82
CA LEU A 146 -16.82 4.79 12.58
C LEU A 146 -17.91 3.73 12.77
N SER A 147 -18.28 3.03 11.70
CA SER A 147 -19.33 2.01 11.72
C SER A 147 -19.09 0.88 12.73
N ASN A 148 -17.84 0.45 12.94
CA ASN A 148 -17.56 -0.60 13.93
C ASN A 148 -17.52 -0.04 15.35
N ILE A 149 -17.06 1.20 15.51
CA ILE A 149 -17.00 1.88 16.81
C ILE A 149 -18.42 2.13 17.31
N GLN A 150 -19.30 2.74 16.50
CA GLN A 150 -20.72 2.93 16.82
C GLN A 150 -21.37 1.62 17.29
N LYS A 151 -21.24 0.56 16.47
CA LYS A 151 -21.77 -0.78 16.78
C LYS A 151 -21.29 -1.32 18.14
N ASN A 152 -20.02 -1.10 18.48
CA ASN A 152 -19.47 -1.55 19.76
C ASN A 152 -20.04 -0.75 20.94
N TYR A 153 -20.15 0.57 20.82
CA TYR A 153 -20.79 1.39 21.86
C TYR A 153 -22.23 0.95 22.13
N LEU A 154 -23.01 0.60 21.10
CA LEU A 154 -24.38 0.08 21.30
C LEU A 154 -24.43 -1.18 22.21
N MET A 155 -23.34 -1.96 22.27
CA MET A 155 -23.24 -3.16 23.11
C MET A 155 -22.64 -2.87 24.50
N CYS A 156 -22.08 -1.68 24.72
CA CYS A 156 -21.32 -1.32 25.90
C CYS A 156 -22.24 -1.15 27.13
N ASP A 157 -21.88 -1.70 28.29
CA ASP A 157 -22.61 -1.42 29.53
C ASP A 157 -22.17 -0.12 30.16
N TYR A 158 -20.86 0.16 30.09
CA TYR A 158 -20.25 1.35 30.67
C TYR A 158 -19.35 2.03 29.64
N ALA A 159 -19.62 3.28 29.29
CA ALA A 159 -18.73 4.12 28.49
C ALA A 159 -18.03 5.12 29.41
N LEU A 160 -16.71 5.01 29.56
CA LEU A 160 -15.93 5.87 30.43
C LEU A 160 -15.62 7.20 29.75
N PHE A 161 -15.88 8.31 30.43
CA PHE A 161 -15.48 9.64 30.00
C PHE A 161 -14.78 10.41 31.14
N PRO A 162 -13.52 10.86 30.94
CA PRO A 162 -12.75 11.58 31.96
C PRO A 162 -13.19 13.03 32.15
N ASN A 163 -13.95 13.60 31.20
CA ASN A 163 -14.42 14.98 31.25
C ASN A 163 -15.67 15.19 30.36
N PRO A 164 -16.42 16.29 30.59
CA PRO A 164 -17.60 16.65 29.80
C PRO A 164 -17.34 16.83 28.30
N LEU A 165 -16.14 17.28 27.90
CA LEU A 165 -15.78 17.40 26.48
C LEU A 165 -15.81 16.03 25.80
N THR A 166 -15.11 15.05 26.37
CA THR A 166 -15.04 13.69 25.81
C THR A 166 -16.44 13.06 25.76
N GLU A 167 -17.26 13.25 26.80
CA GLU A 167 -18.67 12.83 26.79
C GLU A 167 -19.42 13.45 25.58
N SER A 168 -19.34 14.77 25.40
CA SER A 168 -20.06 15.49 24.34
C SER A 168 -19.63 15.04 22.94
N VAL A 169 -18.33 14.87 22.72
CA VAL A 169 -17.76 14.40 21.45
C VAL A 169 -18.31 13.01 21.10
N PHE A 170 -18.29 12.07 22.05
CA PHE A 170 -18.80 10.73 21.78
C PHE A 170 -20.32 10.70 21.57
N MET A 171 -21.07 11.44 22.37
CA MET A 171 -22.52 11.51 22.22
C MET A 171 -22.93 12.06 20.85
N LYS A 172 -22.30 13.15 20.40
CA LYS A 172 -22.63 13.82 19.13
C LYS A 172 -21.99 13.16 17.92
N ASP A 173 -20.66 13.03 17.90
CA ASP A 173 -19.93 12.67 16.68
C ASP A 173 -19.95 11.18 16.36
N TYR A 174 -20.25 10.33 17.35
CA TYR A 174 -20.53 8.91 17.14
C TYR A 174 -22.02 8.59 17.08
N MET A 175 -22.90 9.60 17.07
CA MET A 175 -24.36 9.44 17.00
C MET A 175 -24.92 8.55 18.12
N LEU A 176 -24.40 8.70 19.34
CA LEU A 176 -24.78 7.85 20.46
C LEU A 176 -25.98 8.38 21.24
N GLU A 177 -26.28 9.68 21.13
CA GLU A 177 -27.50 10.27 21.70
C GLU A 177 -28.74 9.50 21.27
N ASN A 178 -29.61 9.14 22.21
CA ASN A 178 -30.82 8.34 22.01
C ASN A 178 -30.62 6.89 21.51
N LEU A 179 -29.43 6.52 21.00
CA LEU A 179 -29.12 5.17 20.50
C LEU A 179 -28.38 4.30 21.52
N TYR A 180 -27.48 4.89 22.30
CA TYR A 180 -26.79 4.21 23.39
C TYR A 180 -27.74 4.02 24.57
N LYS A 181 -27.75 2.82 25.17
CA LYS A 181 -28.63 2.46 26.30
C LYS A 181 -27.86 1.93 27.51
N GLY A 182 -26.53 2.02 27.49
CA GLY A 182 -25.70 1.74 28.66
C GLY A 182 -25.50 3.00 29.49
N LYS A 183 -24.60 2.91 30.46
CA LYS A 183 -24.31 3.94 31.46
C LYS A 183 -23.04 4.70 31.10
N LEU A 184 -23.06 6.01 31.33
CA LEU A 184 -21.89 6.85 31.24
C LEU A 184 -21.15 6.77 32.58
N LEU A 185 -19.89 6.32 32.55
CA LEU A 185 -19.00 6.26 33.70
C LEU A 185 -18.12 7.51 33.69
N LEU A 186 -18.44 8.47 34.55
CA LEU A 186 -17.75 9.75 34.64
C LEU A 186 -16.65 9.65 35.71
N CYS A 187 -15.48 9.21 35.29
CA CYS A 187 -14.29 9.10 36.13
C CYS A 187 -13.04 9.30 35.29
N ASP A 188 -11.93 9.63 35.95
CA ASP A 188 -10.62 9.70 35.29
C ASP A 188 -10.20 8.33 34.69
N TYR A 189 -9.19 8.34 33.83
CA TYR A 189 -8.65 7.13 33.25
C TYR A 189 -7.86 6.30 34.29
N PRO A 190 -7.97 4.96 34.29
CA PRO A 190 -7.19 4.08 35.16
C PRO A 190 -5.70 4.37 35.14
N ARG A 191 -5.13 4.61 33.95
CA ARG A 191 -3.70 4.88 33.77
C ARG A 191 -3.21 6.18 34.43
N ASN A 192 -4.09 7.16 34.62
CA ASN A 192 -3.71 8.45 35.18
C ASN A 192 -3.40 8.34 36.68
N TRP A 193 -3.94 7.31 37.35
CA TRP A 193 -3.65 7.00 38.76
C TRP A 193 -2.15 6.91 39.06
N HIS A 194 -1.37 6.32 38.14
CA HIS A 194 0.06 6.10 38.34
C HIS A 194 0.84 7.42 38.38
N LEU A 195 0.35 8.46 37.70
CA LEU A 195 1.02 9.75 37.59
C LEU A 195 1.13 10.48 38.93
N GLU A 196 0.23 10.19 39.86
CA GLU A 196 0.19 10.79 41.20
C GLU A 196 0.80 9.89 42.28
N ASP A 197 1.13 8.64 41.96
CA ASP A 197 1.64 7.69 42.93
C ASP A 197 3.10 8.00 43.28
N LYS A 198 3.30 8.59 44.46
CA LYS A 198 4.61 8.93 45.01
C LYS A 198 5.53 7.71 45.19
N LYS A 199 4.98 6.52 45.42
CA LYS A 199 5.77 5.29 45.57
C LYS A 199 6.31 4.83 44.22
N ILE A 200 5.47 4.79 43.19
CA ILE A 200 5.89 4.47 41.81
C ILE A 200 6.95 5.47 41.36
N ARG A 201 6.68 6.78 41.52
CA ARG A 201 7.63 7.84 41.20
C ARG A 201 9.01 7.62 41.85
N ARG A 202 9.05 7.34 43.16
CA ARG A 202 10.31 7.09 43.88
C ARG A 202 11.02 5.84 43.37
N ALA A 203 10.29 4.72 43.25
CA ALA A 203 10.86 3.45 42.81
C ALA A 203 11.46 3.54 41.39
N ILE A 204 10.78 4.23 40.47
CA ILE A 204 11.29 4.43 39.10
C ILE A 204 12.47 5.39 39.08
N LYS A 205 12.45 6.49 39.86
CA LYS A 205 13.61 7.39 39.95
C LYS A 205 14.85 6.64 40.49
N GLU A 206 14.69 5.82 41.53
CA GLU A 206 15.77 4.99 42.09
C GLU A 206 16.30 3.96 41.09
N ALA A 207 15.40 3.19 40.46
CA ALA A 207 15.77 2.13 39.53
C ALA A 207 16.43 2.62 38.24
N LEU A 208 16.20 3.88 37.86
CA LEU A 208 16.77 4.52 36.67
C LEU A 208 17.91 5.50 37.00
N HIS A 209 18.28 5.64 38.28
CA HIS A 209 19.29 6.59 38.77
C HIS A 209 19.00 8.05 38.39
N LEU A 210 17.77 8.50 38.67
CA LEU A 210 17.22 9.82 38.30
C LEU A 210 16.94 10.72 39.51
N GLU A 211 17.36 10.34 40.72
CA GLU A 211 17.05 11.03 41.97
C GLU A 211 17.60 12.47 42.01
N ASN A 212 18.78 12.66 41.42
CA ASN A 212 19.48 13.95 41.34
C ASN A 212 19.32 14.62 39.97
N LYS A 213 18.29 14.27 39.19
CA LYS A 213 18.04 14.83 37.86
C LYS A 213 16.68 15.51 37.78
N ILE A 214 16.62 16.59 37.00
CA ILE A 214 15.38 17.18 36.50
C ILE A 214 15.02 16.46 35.19
N VAL A 215 13.93 15.68 35.20
CA VAL A 215 13.60 14.76 34.11
C VAL A 215 12.38 15.24 33.33
N TYR A 216 12.51 15.49 32.04
CA TYR A 216 11.37 15.76 31.15
C TYR A 216 11.08 14.56 30.26
N ALA A 217 9.80 14.26 30.02
CA ALA A 217 9.42 13.36 28.94
C ALA A 217 9.21 14.16 27.65
N TYR A 218 9.73 13.72 26.50
CA TYR A 218 9.39 14.26 25.19
C TYR A 218 8.57 13.23 24.39
N MET A 219 7.32 13.57 24.07
CA MET A 219 6.34 12.66 23.44
C MET A 219 5.62 13.31 22.24
N PRO A 220 6.33 13.58 21.13
CA PRO A 220 5.72 14.20 19.94
C PRO A 220 4.78 13.23 19.20
N THR A 221 3.80 13.78 18.49
CA THR A 221 2.89 12.99 17.65
C THR A 221 3.53 12.60 16.31
N TRP A 222 3.12 11.46 15.76
CA TRP A 222 3.54 11.02 14.42
C TRP A 222 2.95 11.93 13.33
N ARG A 223 3.76 12.35 12.35
CA ARG A 223 3.29 13.17 11.22
C ARG A 223 2.86 12.33 10.01
N GLY A 224 1.80 12.74 9.34
CA GLY A 224 1.32 12.15 8.08
C GLY A 224 0.32 10.99 8.19
N THR A 225 -0.49 10.83 7.14
CA THR A 225 -1.47 9.75 6.96
C THR A 225 -1.16 8.93 5.69
N GLY A 226 -1.14 7.60 5.81
CA GLY A 226 -0.99 6.70 4.66
C GLY A 226 0.42 6.64 4.05
N ARG A 227 0.51 6.46 2.73
CA ARG A 227 1.75 6.18 1.97
C ARG A 227 2.65 7.40 1.70
N LYS A 228 2.28 8.58 2.22
CA LYS A 228 3.01 9.84 1.98
C LYS A 228 3.94 10.25 3.13
N ALA A 229 3.87 9.58 4.28
CA ALA A 229 4.73 9.90 5.42
C ALA A 229 6.12 9.28 5.22
N SER A 230 7.14 10.09 4.94
CA SER A 230 8.54 9.65 4.97
C SER A 230 9.00 9.56 6.42
N VAL A 231 9.35 8.33 6.85
CA VAL A 231 9.94 8.07 8.17
C VAL A 231 11.27 8.82 8.32
N GLU A 232 12.05 8.93 7.24
CA GLU A 232 13.39 9.53 7.25
C GLU A 232 13.36 11.04 7.38
N ILE A 233 12.42 11.72 6.72
CA ILE A 233 12.26 13.18 6.88
C ILE A 233 11.90 13.50 8.33
N GLN A 234 10.95 12.76 8.90
CA GLN A 234 10.60 12.92 10.31
C GLN A 234 11.76 12.59 11.25
N LYS A 235 12.50 11.51 10.97
CA LYS A 235 13.70 11.15 11.72
C LYS A 235 14.71 12.30 11.73
N LYS A 236 15.02 12.87 10.56
CA LYS A 236 15.99 13.97 10.42
C LYS A 236 15.56 15.22 11.19
N ILE A 237 14.28 15.60 11.11
CA ILE A 237 13.73 16.74 11.84
C ILE A 237 13.87 16.50 13.35
N ILE A 238 13.45 15.33 13.83
CA ILE A 238 13.55 14.95 15.25
C ILE A 238 15.02 14.90 15.70
N GLU A 239 15.93 14.27 14.96
CA GLU A 239 17.36 14.21 15.30
C GLU A 239 17.99 15.60 15.36
N THR A 240 17.55 16.54 14.50
CA THR A 240 18.00 17.93 14.53
C THR A 240 17.60 18.60 15.84
N TYR A 241 16.33 18.51 16.23
CA TYR A 241 15.85 19.10 17.48
C TYR A 241 16.40 18.40 18.71
N LEU A 242 16.56 17.07 18.68
CA LEU A 242 17.19 16.33 19.78
C LEU A 242 18.65 16.74 19.96
N LYS A 243 19.40 16.91 18.87
CA LYS A 243 20.80 17.38 18.95
C LYS A 243 20.89 18.78 19.55
N GLU A 244 20.08 19.70 19.04
CA GLU A 244 20.05 21.07 19.54
C GLU A 244 19.63 21.13 21.02
N LEU A 245 18.66 20.30 21.42
CA LEU A 245 18.21 20.20 22.80
C LEU A 245 19.34 19.63 23.70
N ASP A 246 20.01 18.57 23.27
CA ASP A 246 21.10 17.93 24.02
C ASP A 246 22.27 18.90 24.30
N GLU A 247 22.62 19.74 23.32
CA GLU A 247 23.69 20.75 23.43
C GLU A 247 23.36 21.89 24.41
N LYS A 248 22.06 22.16 24.65
CA LYS A 248 21.58 23.29 25.46
C LYS A 248 21.11 22.90 26.87
N LEU A 249 20.90 21.61 27.14
CA LEU A 249 20.52 21.10 28.46
C LEU A 249 21.70 21.15 29.45
N GLN A 250 21.39 21.37 30.72
CA GLN A 250 22.37 21.34 31.82
C GLN A 250 22.64 19.90 32.26
N ASP A 251 23.78 19.68 32.94
CA ASP A 251 24.23 18.35 33.34
C ASP A 251 23.24 17.62 34.27
N ASP A 252 22.48 18.34 35.09
CA ASP A 252 21.45 17.82 35.97
C ASP A 252 20.10 17.60 35.27
N GLN A 253 19.96 17.99 34.00
CA GLN A 253 18.74 17.83 33.22
C GLN A 253 18.81 16.57 32.35
N LEU A 254 17.67 15.90 32.19
CA LEU A 254 17.53 14.72 31.36
C LEU A 254 16.20 14.73 30.60
N VAL A 255 16.22 14.42 29.32
CA VAL A 255 15.01 14.22 28.51
C VAL A 255 14.87 12.74 28.12
N LEU A 256 13.76 12.13 28.54
CA LEU A 256 13.35 10.79 28.11
C LEU A 256 12.44 10.91 26.89
N VAL A 257 12.80 10.27 25.78
CA VAL A 257 12.06 10.41 24.51
C VAL A 257 11.23 9.16 24.20
N ASN A 258 9.94 9.34 23.96
CA ASN A 258 9.02 8.28 23.52
C ASN A 258 8.48 8.61 22.12
N LEU A 259 9.11 8.03 21.09
CA LEU A 259 8.70 8.21 19.71
C LEU A 259 7.84 7.03 19.23
N HIS A 260 7.06 7.28 18.17
CA HIS A 260 6.42 6.20 17.45
C HIS A 260 7.47 5.17 16.99
N PHE A 261 7.17 3.87 17.11
CA PHE A 261 8.12 2.77 16.88
C PHE A 261 8.82 2.80 15.51
N LEU A 262 8.19 3.41 14.49
CA LEU A 262 8.79 3.60 13.16
C LEU A 262 9.98 4.57 13.16
N VAL A 263 9.98 5.61 14.01
CA VAL A 263 11.13 6.51 14.18
C VAL A 263 12.02 6.04 15.33
N GLY A 264 11.42 5.71 16.47
CA GLY A 264 12.15 5.43 17.71
C GLY A 264 13.17 4.30 17.60
N ASN A 265 12.87 3.24 16.82
CA ASN A 265 13.79 2.12 16.61
C ASN A 265 14.98 2.46 15.68
N THR A 266 15.01 3.67 15.10
CA THR A 266 16.02 4.10 14.13
C THR A 266 16.97 5.16 14.67
N ILE A 267 16.64 5.79 15.80
CA ILE A 267 17.49 6.81 16.44
C ILE A 267 18.44 6.11 17.42
N ASP A 268 19.73 6.38 17.27
CA ASP A 268 20.73 5.96 18.24
C ASP A 268 20.80 6.99 19.38
N PHE A 269 20.25 6.61 20.54
CA PHE A 269 20.27 7.49 21.71
C PHE A 269 21.61 7.51 22.43
N SER A 270 22.57 6.65 22.07
CA SER A 270 23.87 6.55 22.76
C SER A 270 24.80 7.74 22.48
N SER A 271 24.52 8.51 21.41
CA SER A 271 25.29 9.71 21.05
C SER A 271 24.94 10.95 21.85
N TYR A 272 23.86 10.93 22.65
CA TYR A 272 23.38 12.08 23.41
C TYR A 272 23.81 11.99 24.88
N ARG A 273 24.13 13.14 25.49
CA ARG A 273 24.56 13.22 26.90
C ARG A 273 23.37 13.32 27.86
N HIS A 274 22.39 14.14 27.50
CA HIS A 274 21.23 14.53 28.30
C HIS A 274 19.92 13.92 27.78
N ILE A 275 19.96 13.17 26.68
CA ILE A 275 18.77 12.55 26.08
C ILE A 275 18.88 11.03 26.13
N ARG A 276 17.79 10.37 26.53
CA ARG A 276 17.68 8.89 26.55
C ARG A 276 16.36 8.44 25.97
N ALA A 277 16.34 7.23 25.43
CA ALA A 277 15.08 6.57 25.08
C ALA A 277 14.23 6.29 26.32
N PHE A 278 12.91 6.25 26.16
CA PHE A 278 12.02 5.69 27.18
C PHE A 278 12.39 4.23 27.49
N PRO A 279 12.47 3.83 28.77
CA PRO A 279 12.90 2.48 29.13
C PRO A 279 11.79 1.46 28.82
N SER A 280 12.03 0.67 27.78
CA SER A 280 11.02 -0.22 27.17
C SER A 280 10.47 -1.32 28.08
N GLN A 281 11.15 -1.66 29.18
CA GLN A 281 10.68 -2.66 30.14
C GLN A 281 9.54 -2.13 31.02
N TYR A 282 9.50 -0.83 31.31
CA TYR A 282 8.49 -0.21 32.16
C TYR A 282 7.23 0.16 31.37
N GLU A 283 6.13 0.30 32.11
CA GLU A 283 4.92 0.91 31.62
C GLU A 283 5.10 2.42 31.38
N THR A 284 4.52 2.94 30.29
CA THR A 284 4.68 4.35 29.89
C THR A 284 4.28 5.32 31.00
N TYR A 285 3.17 5.06 31.71
CA TYR A 285 2.67 5.96 32.75
C TYR A 285 3.48 5.88 34.05
N ASP A 286 4.17 4.77 34.32
CA ASP A 286 5.11 4.65 35.44
C ASP A 286 6.33 5.55 35.22
N VAL A 287 6.84 5.56 33.98
CA VAL A 287 7.96 6.44 33.60
C VAL A 287 7.53 7.90 33.65
N LEU A 288 6.34 8.23 33.14
CA LEU A 288 5.79 9.59 33.25
C LEU A 288 5.60 10.03 34.71
N ALA A 289 5.26 9.12 35.62
CA ALA A 289 5.21 9.43 37.05
C ALA A 289 6.58 9.87 37.61
N ALA A 290 7.69 9.38 37.05
CA ALA A 290 9.03 9.78 37.42
C ALA A 290 9.48 11.14 36.84
N CYS A 291 8.87 11.60 35.74
CA CYS A 291 9.24 12.88 35.10
C CYS A 291 8.79 14.10 35.94
N ASP A 292 9.58 15.16 35.93
CA ASP A 292 9.32 16.47 36.52
C ASP A 292 8.52 17.38 35.57
N GLY A 293 8.56 17.11 34.26
CA GLY A 293 7.71 17.77 33.26
C GLY A 293 7.50 16.97 31.98
N LEU A 294 6.64 17.49 31.10
CA LEU A 294 6.30 16.89 29.80
C LEU A 294 6.51 17.92 28.68
N ILE A 295 7.17 17.51 27.60
CA ILE A 295 7.26 18.20 26.32
C ILE A 295 6.43 17.37 25.33
N THR A 296 5.46 17.99 24.69
CA THR A 296 4.57 17.32 23.72
C THR A 296 4.10 18.34 22.68
N ASP A 297 3.38 17.89 21.66
CA ASP A 297 2.71 18.74 20.68
C ASP A 297 1.18 18.53 20.75
N TYR A 298 0.54 18.13 19.65
CA TYR A 298 -0.90 17.86 19.52
C TYR A 298 -1.34 16.49 20.08
N SER A 299 -0.68 15.99 21.13
CA SER A 299 -0.95 14.67 21.73
C SER A 299 -1.97 14.75 22.85
N SER A 300 -2.90 13.79 22.93
CA SER A 300 -3.84 13.71 24.05
C SER A 300 -3.18 13.42 25.40
N VAL A 301 -1.90 13.00 25.41
CA VAL A 301 -1.15 12.74 26.65
C VAL A 301 -1.01 14.00 27.52
N MET A 302 -1.13 15.20 26.94
CA MET A 302 -1.14 16.45 27.72
C MET A 302 -2.31 16.50 28.72
N PHE A 303 -3.48 15.96 28.35
CA PHE A 303 -4.64 15.93 29.25
C PHE A 303 -4.46 14.91 30.37
N ASP A 304 -3.79 13.80 30.05
CA ASP A 304 -3.47 12.78 31.05
C ASP A 304 -2.42 13.30 32.05
N PHE A 305 -1.31 13.88 31.57
CA PHE A 305 -0.27 14.43 32.43
C PHE A 305 -0.73 15.69 33.19
N GLY A 306 -1.69 16.40 32.59
CA GLY A 306 -2.34 17.59 33.15
C GLY A 306 -3.09 17.34 34.45
N VAL A 307 -3.35 16.08 34.84
CA VAL A 307 -3.85 15.76 36.18
C VAL A 307 -2.86 16.15 37.28
N THR A 308 -1.58 16.34 36.94
CA THR A 308 -0.54 16.76 37.89
C THR A 308 -0.29 18.26 37.84
N ASP A 309 0.41 18.77 38.84
CA ASP A 309 0.89 20.15 38.97
C ASP A 309 2.26 20.36 38.30
N ARG A 310 2.74 19.39 37.51
CA ARG A 310 4.05 19.40 36.86
C ARG A 310 4.02 20.07 35.49
N LYS A 311 5.11 20.75 35.10
CA LYS A 311 5.19 21.60 33.90
C LYS A 311 4.88 20.81 32.61
N ILE A 312 4.10 21.42 31.72
CA ILE A 312 3.78 20.91 30.38
C ILE A 312 4.20 21.97 29.36
N ILE A 313 5.01 21.59 28.38
CA ILE A 313 5.50 22.48 27.32
C ILE A 313 4.96 21.94 26.00
N LEU A 314 4.29 22.81 25.23
CA LEU A 314 3.77 22.48 23.91
C LEU A 314 4.77 22.90 22.83
N PHE A 315 5.57 21.97 22.33
CA PHE A 315 6.54 22.20 21.26
C PHE A 315 5.91 21.98 19.88
N THR A 316 5.28 23.02 19.33
CA THR A 316 4.48 23.02 18.11
C THR A 316 5.19 23.71 16.95
N TYR A 317 6.39 23.23 16.61
CA TYR A 317 7.26 23.80 15.56
C TYR A 317 6.63 23.81 14.15
N ASP A 318 5.53 23.08 13.93
CA ASP A 318 4.85 22.90 12.66
C ASP A 318 3.33 23.13 12.75
N LEU A 319 2.90 24.06 13.61
CA LEU A 319 1.49 24.32 13.91
C LEU A 319 0.65 24.55 12.65
N ASP A 320 1.08 25.46 11.77
CA ASP A 320 0.35 25.82 10.56
C ASP A 320 0.20 24.63 9.60
N GLU A 321 1.28 23.90 9.36
CA GLU A 321 1.27 22.70 8.51
C GLU A 321 0.40 21.59 9.09
N TYR A 322 0.46 21.39 10.41
CA TYR A 322 -0.27 20.35 11.09
C TYR A 322 -1.78 20.62 11.10
N MET A 323 -2.19 21.87 11.32
CA MET A 323 -3.60 22.28 11.36
C MET A 323 -4.25 22.32 9.97
N ALA A 324 -3.46 22.48 8.89
CA ALA A 324 -3.98 22.44 7.52
C ALA A 324 -4.60 21.07 7.14
N GLU A 325 -4.15 19.98 7.76
CA GLU A 325 -4.61 18.61 7.44
C GLU A 325 -5.67 18.06 8.41
N ARG A 326 -5.92 18.72 9.55
CA ARG A 326 -6.72 18.15 10.65
C ARG A 326 -7.55 19.20 11.38
N GLY A 327 -8.83 18.89 11.62
CA GLY A 327 -9.67 19.69 12.52
C GLY A 327 -9.37 19.44 14.00
N THR A 328 -9.58 20.45 14.84
CA THR A 328 -9.57 20.35 16.31
C THR A 328 -10.91 20.83 16.90
N TYR A 329 -11.23 20.38 18.12
CA TYR A 329 -12.44 20.82 18.82
C TYR A 329 -12.33 22.23 19.43
N PHE A 330 -11.10 22.67 19.71
CA PHE A 330 -10.77 23.98 20.24
C PHE A 330 -9.32 24.35 19.83
N SER A 331 -8.94 25.62 19.97
CA SER A 331 -7.58 26.06 19.63
C SER A 331 -6.58 25.57 20.67
N ILE A 332 -5.37 25.20 20.22
CA ILE A 332 -4.29 24.86 21.15
C ILE A 332 -3.89 26.06 22.03
N ASP A 333 -4.07 27.29 21.53
CA ASP A 333 -3.81 28.54 22.25
C ASP A 333 -4.74 28.78 23.45
N SER A 334 -5.87 28.05 23.53
CA SER A 334 -6.76 28.16 24.69
C SER A 334 -6.29 27.34 25.88
N LEU A 335 -5.25 26.52 25.72
CA LEU A 335 -4.66 25.76 26.81
C LEU A 335 -3.71 26.64 27.63
N PRO A 336 -3.59 26.42 28.95
CA PRO A 336 -2.77 27.27 29.81
C PRO A 336 -1.27 27.00 29.67
N PHE A 337 -0.84 26.15 28.74
CA PHE A 337 0.54 25.68 28.65
C PHE A 337 1.38 26.56 27.72
N PRO A 338 2.67 26.79 28.01
CA PRO A 338 3.56 27.52 27.14
C PRO A 338 3.68 26.83 25.79
N ILE A 339 3.42 27.58 24.72
CA ILE A 339 3.58 27.17 23.34
C ILE A 339 4.95 27.64 22.86
N CYS A 340 5.73 26.72 22.32
CA CYS A 340 7.09 26.94 21.83
C CYS A 340 7.19 26.42 20.40
N ASP A 341 7.83 27.18 19.52
CA ASP A 341 8.10 26.83 18.13
C ASP A 341 9.59 26.52 17.87
N THR A 342 10.47 26.84 18.85
CA THR A 342 11.91 26.65 18.78
C THR A 342 12.45 25.90 20.00
N VAL A 343 13.60 25.23 19.84
CA VAL A 343 14.28 24.54 20.95
C VAL A 343 14.73 25.52 22.03
N ASP A 344 15.14 26.74 21.66
CA ASP A 344 15.50 27.80 22.61
C ASP A 344 14.34 28.16 23.54
N ALA A 345 13.13 28.30 22.99
CA ALA A 345 11.94 28.56 23.79
C ALA A 345 11.62 27.38 24.72
N VAL A 346 11.79 26.14 24.26
CA VAL A 346 11.62 24.94 25.09
C VAL A 346 12.62 24.92 26.25
N VAL A 347 13.90 25.16 25.98
CA VAL A 347 14.95 25.18 27.02
C VAL A 347 14.73 26.32 28.02
N ALA A 348 14.31 27.50 27.55
CA ALA A 348 13.94 28.60 28.43
C ALA A 348 12.79 28.19 29.38
N GLN A 349 11.79 27.47 28.87
CA GLN A 349 10.69 26.95 29.69
C GLN A 349 11.11 25.83 30.65
N ILE A 350 12.07 24.97 30.28
CA ILE A 350 12.64 23.97 31.20
C ILE A 350 13.34 24.65 32.39
N ASN A 351 14.03 25.76 32.15
CA ASN A 351 14.78 26.50 33.17
C ASN A 351 13.91 27.46 34.00
N ASP A 352 12.69 27.75 33.55
CA ASP A 352 11.75 28.60 34.27
C ASP A 352 10.99 27.78 35.33
N PRO A 353 11.16 28.06 36.64
CA PRO A 353 10.47 27.35 37.71
C PRO A 353 8.98 27.69 37.78
N ALA A 354 8.51 28.73 37.08
CA ALA A 354 7.10 29.08 37.04
C ALA A 354 6.27 27.95 36.42
N VAL A 355 5.16 27.63 37.08
CA VAL A 355 4.11 26.72 36.60
C VAL A 355 2.84 27.52 36.43
N GLU A 356 2.09 27.21 35.37
CA GLU A 356 0.91 27.96 34.97
C GLU A 356 -0.29 27.67 35.89
N ASP A 357 -1.22 28.61 36.06
CA ASP A 357 -2.46 28.35 36.82
C ASP A 357 -3.37 27.39 36.04
N ARG A 358 -3.66 26.24 36.64
CA ARG A 358 -4.42 25.13 36.02
C ARG A 358 -5.84 24.99 36.54
N LYS A 359 -6.36 25.92 37.35
CA LYS A 359 -7.71 25.78 37.95
C LYS A 359 -8.81 25.57 36.91
N GLU A 360 -8.87 26.39 35.87
CA GLU A 360 -9.88 26.23 34.81
C GLU A 360 -9.61 24.98 33.95
N PHE A 361 -8.34 24.66 33.68
CA PHE A 361 -7.97 23.43 32.99
C PHE A 361 -8.43 22.17 33.74
N TRP A 362 -8.22 22.10 35.06
CA TRP A 362 -8.68 20.96 35.87
C TRP A 362 -10.20 20.87 35.94
N LYS A 363 -10.88 22.01 36.05
CA LYS A 363 -12.35 22.07 36.04
C LYS A 363 -12.93 21.57 34.72
N GLU A 364 -12.27 21.84 33.59
CA GLU A 364 -12.73 21.42 32.28
C GLU A 364 -12.31 20.00 31.91
N PHE A 365 -11.02 19.65 32.07
CA PHE A 365 -10.42 18.44 31.52
C PHE A 365 -10.13 17.33 32.55
N CYS A 366 -10.05 17.67 33.85
CA CYS A 366 -9.80 16.73 34.94
C CYS A 366 -10.84 16.78 36.09
N PRO A 367 -12.15 17.05 35.85
CA PRO A 367 -13.11 17.29 36.93
C PRO A 367 -13.42 16.05 37.77
N TYR A 368 -13.09 14.85 37.25
CA TYR A 368 -13.37 13.57 37.89
C TYR A 368 -12.11 12.86 38.41
N ARG A 369 -11.03 13.60 38.63
CA ARG A 369 -9.80 13.09 39.25
C ARG A 369 -10.10 12.49 40.62
N MET A 370 -9.61 11.28 40.85
CA MET A 370 -9.78 10.58 42.12
C MET A 370 -8.70 9.51 42.32
N THR A 371 -8.58 9.02 43.54
CA THR A 371 -7.63 7.97 43.90
C THR A 371 -8.18 6.57 43.64
N ASN A 372 -7.27 5.61 43.41
CA ASN A 372 -7.58 4.18 43.22
C ASN A 372 -8.64 3.88 42.15
N VAL A 373 -8.64 4.61 41.03
CA VAL A 373 -9.58 4.39 39.91
C VAL A 373 -9.61 2.92 39.43
N PRO A 374 -8.48 2.21 39.25
CA PRO A 374 -8.49 0.82 38.80
C PRO A 374 -9.30 -0.10 39.73
N GLU A 375 -9.10 0.01 41.05
CA GLU A 375 -9.81 -0.79 42.04
C GLU A 375 -11.33 -0.53 41.99
N LYS A 376 -11.72 0.76 41.98
CA LYS A 376 -13.14 1.16 41.93
C LYS A 376 -13.84 0.66 40.67
N ILE A 377 -13.16 0.69 39.52
CA ILE A 377 -13.69 0.13 38.27
C ILE A 377 -13.87 -1.38 38.39
N LEU A 378 -12.88 -2.10 38.91
CA LEU A 378 -13.00 -3.56 39.09
C LEU A 378 -14.13 -3.91 40.06
N GLU A 379 -14.34 -3.14 41.12
CA GLU A 379 -15.50 -3.29 42.01
C GLU A 379 -16.82 -3.05 41.30
N LEU A 380 -16.93 -1.99 40.49
CA LEU A 380 -18.12 -1.71 39.70
C LEU A 380 -18.43 -2.87 38.74
N LEU A 381 -17.41 -3.34 38.02
CA LEU A 381 -17.59 -4.42 37.05
C LEU A 381 -18.00 -5.73 37.74
N THR A 382 -17.34 -6.08 38.86
CA THR A 382 -17.53 -7.38 39.51
C THR A 382 -18.73 -7.44 40.46
N THR A 383 -19.05 -6.34 41.14
CA THR A 383 -20.10 -6.28 42.18
C THR A 383 -21.31 -5.43 41.80
N GLY A 384 -21.18 -4.57 40.79
CA GLY A 384 -22.21 -3.60 40.39
C GLY A 384 -22.30 -2.36 41.29
N LYS A 385 -21.50 -2.27 42.35
CA LYS A 385 -21.47 -1.13 43.28
C LYS A 385 -20.52 -0.03 42.77
N SER A 386 -20.96 1.22 42.85
CA SER A 386 -20.24 2.34 42.21
C SER A 386 -19.11 2.96 43.03
N TYR A 387 -19.07 2.82 44.36
CA TYR A 387 -17.98 3.31 45.23
C TYR A 387 -17.37 4.67 44.81
N ASP A 388 -18.16 5.73 44.97
CA ASP A 388 -17.90 7.13 44.59
C ASP A 388 -17.74 7.42 43.08
N LEU A 389 -17.76 6.41 42.21
CA LEU A 389 -17.80 6.63 40.77
C LEU A 389 -19.12 7.32 40.38
N GLN A 390 -19.03 8.39 39.60
CA GLN A 390 -20.19 9.07 39.06
C GLN A 390 -20.71 8.30 37.86
N ILE A 391 -21.98 7.90 37.91
CA ILE A 391 -22.62 7.12 36.86
C ILE A 391 -23.89 7.84 36.44
N LYS A 392 -24.03 8.07 35.14
CA LYS A 392 -25.17 8.76 34.53
C LYS A 392 -25.80 7.88 33.46
N GLU A 393 -27.12 7.96 33.32
CA GLU A 393 -27.81 7.30 32.20
C GLU A 393 -27.53 8.05 30.89
N ALA A 394 -27.41 7.31 29.79
CA ALA A 394 -27.19 7.93 28.48
C ALA A 394 -28.34 8.90 28.12
N PRO A 395 -28.07 10.07 27.50
CA PRO A 395 -29.10 11.02 27.11
C PRO A 395 -30.17 10.39 26.21
N ASP A 396 -31.43 10.55 26.61
CA ASP A 396 -32.62 10.10 25.87
C ASP A 396 -33.68 11.19 25.92
N ASN A 397 -34.10 11.69 24.76
CA ASN A 397 -35.14 12.71 24.63
C ASN A 397 -36.57 12.14 24.72
N GLY A 398 -36.73 10.83 24.93
CA GLY A 398 -38.02 10.15 25.09
C GLY A 398 -38.80 9.93 23.78
N LYS A 399 -38.31 10.44 22.64
CA LYS A 399 -38.96 10.24 21.35
C LYS A 399 -38.75 8.81 20.84
N LYS A 400 -39.77 8.31 20.14
CA LYS A 400 -39.71 6.98 19.53
C LYS A 400 -38.73 6.97 18.35
N LEU A 401 -38.07 5.84 18.13
CA LEU A 401 -37.11 5.68 17.04
C LEU A 401 -37.79 5.27 15.72
N LEU A 402 -37.51 6.01 14.64
CA LEU A 402 -37.85 5.66 13.26
C LEU A 402 -36.57 5.27 12.49
N LEU A 403 -36.38 3.98 12.23
CA LEU A 403 -35.20 3.48 11.51
C LEU A 403 -35.45 3.47 10.01
N VAL A 404 -34.67 4.25 9.24
CA VAL A 404 -34.73 4.30 7.78
C VAL A 404 -33.52 3.59 7.18
N TYR A 405 -33.73 2.48 6.48
CA TYR A 405 -32.66 1.73 5.82
C TYR A 405 -32.63 1.99 4.31
N VAL A 406 -31.50 2.46 3.78
CA VAL A 406 -31.34 2.91 2.38
C VAL A 406 -30.48 1.98 1.50
N GLY A 407 -29.93 0.91 2.07
CA GLY A 407 -29.12 -0.04 1.32
C GLY A 407 -27.72 0.48 0.94
N ASN A 408 -27.29 0.21 -0.29
CA ASN A 408 -25.96 0.57 -0.80
C ASN A 408 -26.05 1.79 -1.72
N LEU A 409 -25.42 2.89 -1.31
CA LEU A 409 -25.34 4.16 -2.05
C LEU A 409 -24.42 3.99 -3.26
N ASN A 410 -24.85 4.33 -4.48
CA ASN A 410 -24.02 4.07 -5.70
C ASN A 410 -24.16 5.11 -6.82
N ALA A 411 -25.05 6.10 -6.74
CA ALA A 411 -25.24 7.10 -7.80
C ALA A 411 -25.56 8.48 -7.18
N PRO A 412 -24.81 9.56 -7.51
CA PRO A 412 -24.97 10.88 -6.88
C PRO A 412 -26.41 11.41 -6.91
N VAL A 413 -27.05 11.38 -8.07
CA VAL A 413 -28.44 11.84 -8.25
C VAL A 413 -29.43 11.04 -7.41
N TYR A 414 -29.22 9.73 -7.30
CA TYR A 414 -30.10 8.85 -6.53
C TYR A 414 -29.96 9.08 -5.02
N ASN A 415 -28.73 9.37 -4.57
CA ASN A 415 -28.47 9.71 -3.18
C ASN A 415 -29.18 11.02 -2.78
N ILE A 416 -29.20 12.02 -3.68
CA ILE A 416 -29.96 13.28 -3.49
C ILE A 416 -31.45 13.03 -3.35
N TYR A 417 -32.03 12.22 -4.25
CA TYR A 417 -33.45 11.86 -4.15
C TYR A 417 -33.75 11.13 -2.83
N ILE A 418 -32.90 10.18 -2.42
CA ILE A 418 -33.06 9.48 -1.13
C ILE A 418 -32.99 10.46 0.04
N ALA A 419 -32.02 11.37 0.06
CA ALA A 419 -31.84 12.36 1.11
C ALA A 419 -33.09 13.26 1.23
N ASN A 420 -33.59 13.79 0.11
CA ASN A 420 -34.83 14.57 0.08
C ASN A 420 -36.03 13.78 0.60
N LYS A 421 -36.13 12.50 0.27
CA LYS A 421 -37.21 11.65 0.78
C LYS A 421 -37.11 11.41 2.28
N ILE A 422 -35.90 11.25 2.82
CA ILE A 422 -35.65 11.12 4.26
C ILE A 422 -36.03 12.42 4.99
N ILE A 423 -35.66 13.57 4.44
CA ILE A 423 -36.02 14.89 4.99
C ILE A 423 -37.55 15.04 5.03
N GLN A 424 -38.25 14.64 3.96
CA GLN A 424 -39.71 14.61 3.96
C GLN A 424 -40.26 13.68 5.05
N ILE A 425 -39.71 12.47 5.19
CA ILE A 425 -40.11 11.51 6.24
C ILE A 425 -39.95 12.12 7.63
N GLN A 426 -38.85 12.82 7.91
CA GLN A 426 -38.64 13.49 9.20
C GLN A 426 -39.66 14.61 9.44
N ARG A 427 -39.98 15.41 8.41
CA ARG A 427 -41.00 16.48 8.49
C ARG A 427 -42.40 15.93 8.75
N GLU A 428 -42.74 14.79 8.15
CA GLU A 428 -44.02 14.10 8.37
C GLU A 428 -44.10 13.37 9.72
N ASN A 429 -42.98 13.18 10.41
CA ASN A 429 -42.88 12.44 11.67
C ASN A 429 -42.02 13.20 12.72
N PRO A 430 -42.42 14.42 13.13
CA PRO A 430 -41.62 15.28 14.03
C PRO A 430 -41.43 14.70 15.44
N ASP A 431 -42.30 13.78 15.86
CA ASP A 431 -42.27 13.10 17.16
C ASP A 431 -41.31 11.90 17.21
N TYR A 432 -40.62 11.60 16.10
CA TYR A 432 -39.67 10.51 16.01
C TYR A 432 -38.24 10.99 15.86
N ASN A 433 -37.31 10.27 16.51
CA ASN A 433 -35.88 10.34 16.19
C ASN A 433 -35.64 9.52 14.93
N VAL A 434 -35.31 10.17 13.81
CA VAL A 434 -35.05 9.49 12.55
C VAL A 434 -33.58 9.11 12.46
N VAL A 435 -33.33 7.82 12.23
CA VAL A 435 -31.99 7.26 12.10
C VAL A 435 -31.83 6.56 10.77
N VAL A 436 -30.87 7.02 9.97
CA VAL A 436 -30.61 6.53 8.63
C VAL A 436 -29.49 5.48 8.67
N ALA A 437 -29.85 4.23 8.41
CA ALA A 437 -28.90 3.14 8.28
C ALA A 437 -28.52 2.89 6.81
N PHE A 438 -27.22 2.90 6.52
CA PHE A 438 -26.68 2.59 5.19
C PHE A 438 -25.60 1.51 5.28
N ARG A 439 -25.44 0.77 4.18
CA ARG A 439 -24.51 -0.36 4.13
C ARG A 439 -23.15 0.06 3.59
N GLY A 440 -22.19 0.26 4.48
CA GLY A 440 -20.81 0.39 4.04
C GLY A 440 -19.85 0.94 5.07
N VAL A 441 -18.62 1.06 4.60
CA VAL A 441 -17.59 1.85 5.26
C VAL A 441 -17.75 3.26 4.70
N ILE A 442 -17.63 4.27 5.55
CA ILE A 442 -17.75 5.68 5.15
C ILE A 442 -16.57 6.02 4.25
N ARG A 443 -16.90 6.48 3.05
CA ARG A 443 -15.99 6.93 1.98
C ARG A 443 -16.66 8.09 1.28
N LYS A 444 -15.96 8.71 0.32
CA LYS A 444 -16.45 9.85 -0.47
C LYS A 444 -17.97 9.86 -0.77
N LYS A 445 -18.52 8.79 -1.37
CA LYS A 445 -19.95 8.72 -1.72
C LYS A 445 -20.91 8.64 -0.52
N GLU A 446 -20.48 8.04 0.59
CA GLU A 446 -21.23 8.00 1.85
C GLU A 446 -21.15 9.37 2.54
N VAL A 447 -19.98 10.02 2.52
CA VAL A 447 -19.75 11.37 3.04
C VAL A 447 -20.69 12.37 2.34
N GLU A 448 -20.67 12.39 1.01
CA GLU A 448 -21.53 13.26 0.18
C GLU A 448 -23.02 13.07 0.50
N PHE A 449 -23.46 11.85 0.80
CA PHE A 449 -24.84 11.57 1.18
C PHE A 449 -25.17 12.06 2.59
N ILE A 450 -24.27 11.85 3.56
CA ILE A 450 -24.45 12.29 4.94
C ILE A 450 -24.51 13.81 5.02
N GLN A 451 -23.66 14.52 4.26
CA GLN A 451 -23.63 15.99 4.21
C GLN A 451 -24.93 16.61 3.67
N GLN A 452 -25.76 15.83 2.96
CA GLN A 452 -27.08 16.28 2.49
C GLN A 452 -28.17 16.16 3.56
N LEU A 453 -27.93 15.45 4.66
CA LEU A 453 -28.90 15.27 5.74
C LEU A 453 -28.78 16.42 6.76
N PRO A 454 -29.89 16.97 7.26
CA PRO A 454 -29.86 17.95 8.34
C PRO A 454 -29.37 17.32 9.64
N GLU A 455 -28.83 18.11 10.55
CA GLU A 455 -28.25 17.63 11.81
C GLU A 455 -29.24 16.92 12.73
N THR A 456 -30.55 17.19 12.56
CA THR A 456 -31.62 16.51 13.30
C THR A 456 -31.79 15.04 12.93
N ILE A 457 -31.17 14.59 11.82
CA ILE A 457 -31.24 13.20 11.36
C ILE A 457 -29.92 12.52 11.65
N GLN A 458 -29.95 11.52 12.53
CA GLN A 458 -28.76 10.72 12.84
C GLN A 458 -28.52 9.68 11.76
N PHE A 459 -27.26 9.23 11.62
CA PHE A 459 -26.90 8.16 10.70
C PHE A 459 -26.16 7.02 11.39
N TYR A 460 -26.26 5.83 10.79
CA TYR A 460 -25.67 4.62 11.33
C TYR A 460 -25.08 3.73 10.22
N GLY A 461 -23.77 3.52 10.27
CA GLY A 461 -23.06 2.71 9.28
C GLY A 461 -23.11 1.21 9.60
N LEU A 462 -23.56 0.39 8.65
CA LEU A 462 -23.63 -1.07 8.81
C LEU A 462 -22.40 -1.78 8.25
N VAL A 463 -21.73 -2.58 9.11
CA VAL A 463 -20.57 -3.39 8.73
C VAL A 463 -20.93 -4.45 7.65
N LYS A 464 -20.09 -4.60 6.62
CA LYS A 464 -20.45 -5.40 5.42
C LYS A 464 -20.43 -6.92 5.61
N LYS A 465 -19.74 -7.43 6.64
CA LYS A 465 -19.43 -8.86 6.80
C LYS A 465 -20.52 -9.56 7.62
N TYR A 466 -21.02 -10.68 7.10
CA TYR A 466 -21.98 -11.55 7.78
C TYR A 466 -21.31 -12.84 8.25
N SER A 467 -21.80 -13.38 9.36
CA SER A 467 -21.29 -14.60 9.98
C SER A 467 -22.04 -15.88 9.55
N PHE A 468 -22.56 -15.95 8.32
CA PHE A 468 -23.34 -17.09 7.83
C PHE A 468 -22.48 -18.32 7.49
N SER A 469 -22.99 -19.52 7.81
CA SER A 469 -22.44 -20.79 7.31
C SER A 469 -22.74 -20.98 5.81
N ILE A 470 -22.03 -21.91 5.16
CA ILE A 470 -22.24 -22.22 3.73
C ILE A 470 -23.69 -22.67 3.48
N SER A 471 -24.23 -23.49 4.38
CA SER A 471 -25.60 -23.99 4.29
C SER A 471 -26.63 -22.88 4.45
N GLU A 472 -26.38 -21.91 5.34
CA GLU A 472 -27.24 -20.73 5.55
C GLU A 472 -27.19 -19.80 4.34
N LEU A 473 -26.01 -19.51 3.80
CA LEU A 473 -25.86 -18.69 2.60
C LEU A 473 -26.60 -19.28 1.41
N PHE A 474 -26.55 -20.61 1.25
CA PHE A 474 -27.26 -21.31 0.20
C PHE A 474 -28.78 -21.20 0.39
N ARG A 475 -29.29 -21.50 1.59
CA ARG A 475 -30.71 -21.37 1.93
C ARG A 475 -31.22 -19.94 1.76
N LEU A 476 -30.51 -18.93 2.29
CA LEU A 476 -30.83 -17.51 2.13
C LEU A 476 -30.90 -17.11 0.65
N ARG A 477 -29.96 -17.60 -0.16
CA ARG A 477 -29.96 -17.32 -1.61
C ARG A 477 -31.18 -17.91 -2.30
N LEU A 478 -31.54 -19.16 -1.99
CA LEU A 478 -32.75 -19.79 -2.50
C LEU A 478 -34.02 -19.06 -2.05
N SER A 479 -34.06 -18.59 -0.80
CA SER A 479 -35.16 -17.80 -0.25
C SER A 479 -35.32 -16.43 -0.91
N LEU A 480 -34.25 -15.84 -1.46
CA LEU A 480 -34.34 -14.59 -2.23
C LEU A 480 -35.00 -14.79 -3.60
N GLU A 481 -34.88 -15.99 -4.17
CA GLU A 481 -35.36 -16.31 -5.51
C GLU A 481 -36.77 -16.95 -5.49
N SER A 482 -37.25 -17.45 -4.34
CA SER A 482 -38.55 -18.13 -4.22
C SER A 482 -39.22 -17.93 -2.86
N ASN A 483 -40.48 -17.47 -2.87
CA ASN A 483 -41.31 -17.33 -1.66
C ASN A 483 -41.65 -18.69 -1.02
N LEU A 484 -41.77 -19.75 -1.83
CA LEU A 484 -42.00 -21.10 -1.33
C LEU A 484 -40.79 -21.58 -0.51
N LEU A 485 -39.59 -21.44 -1.07
CA LEU A 485 -38.36 -21.84 -0.39
C LEU A 485 -38.08 -20.96 0.83
N TYR A 486 -38.46 -19.68 0.81
CA TYR A 486 -38.44 -18.85 2.01
C TYR A 486 -39.33 -19.43 3.11
N ARG A 487 -40.59 -19.80 2.83
CA ARG A 487 -41.48 -20.43 3.82
C ARG A 487 -40.91 -21.72 4.38
N VAL A 488 -40.32 -22.56 3.52
CA VAL A 488 -39.67 -23.82 3.92
C VAL A 488 -38.47 -23.57 4.85
N PHE A 489 -37.60 -22.61 4.50
CA PHE A 489 -36.38 -22.37 5.28
C PHE A 489 -36.55 -21.38 6.43
N LYS A 490 -37.70 -20.68 6.54
CA LYS A 490 -37.96 -19.60 7.51
C LYS A 490 -37.53 -20.00 8.93
N LYS A 491 -38.10 -21.09 9.46
CA LYS A 491 -37.83 -21.56 10.83
C LYS A 491 -36.35 -21.84 11.08
N SER A 492 -35.62 -22.29 10.05
CA SER A 492 -34.19 -22.61 10.16
C SER A 492 -33.27 -21.39 10.01
N LEU A 493 -33.74 -20.32 9.35
CA LEU A 493 -32.97 -19.09 9.11
C LEU A 493 -33.23 -18.01 10.16
N GLU A 494 -34.39 -18.05 10.83
CA GLU A 494 -34.83 -17.04 11.79
C GLU A 494 -33.86 -16.82 12.97
N PRO A 495 -33.32 -17.86 13.65
CA PRO A 495 -32.35 -17.65 14.74
C PRO A 495 -31.08 -16.95 14.26
N VAL A 496 -30.61 -17.33 13.06
CA VAL A 496 -29.40 -16.81 12.45
C VAL A 496 -29.57 -15.35 12.04
N LEU A 497 -30.72 -15.00 11.44
CA LEU A 497 -31.06 -13.63 11.07
C LEU A 497 -31.25 -12.75 12.31
N ARG A 498 -31.89 -13.27 13.36
CA ARG A 498 -32.03 -12.59 14.64
C ARG A 498 -30.68 -12.27 15.26
N MET A 499 -29.76 -13.23 15.29
CA MET A 499 -28.40 -13.03 15.80
C MET A 499 -27.64 -11.96 15.00
N GLU A 500 -27.74 -11.96 13.67
CA GLU A 500 -27.10 -10.90 12.85
C GLU A 500 -27.74 -9.53 13.06
N ARG A 501 -29.06 -9.47 13.20
CA ARG A 501 -29.76 -8.23 13.55
C ARG A 501 -29.29 -7.71 14.91
N GLU A 502 -29.24 -8.56 15.93
CA GLU A 502 -28.74 -8.20 17.27
C GLU A 502 -27.27 -7.75 17.19
N ARG A 503 -26.46 -8.38 16.34
CA ARG A 503 -25.07 -7.95 16.09
C ARG A 503 -24.97 -6.58 15.43
N HIS A 504 -25.88 -6.24 14.52
CA HIS A 504 -25.86 -4.96 13.81
C HIS A 504 -26.53 -3.82 14.57
N PHE A 505 -27.60 -4.10 15.33
CA PHE A 505 -28.46 -3.07 15.88
C PHE A 505 -28.47 -3.05 17.42
N TYR A 506 -28.21 -4.18 18.08
CA TYR A 506 -28.19 -4.37 19.54
C TYR A 506 -29.21 -3.52 20.34
N SER A 507 -28.85 -2.30 20.77
CA SER A 507 -29.70 -1.38 21.54
C SER A 507 -30.71 -0.59 20.70
N ILE A 508 -30.58 -0.58 19.38
CA ILE A 508 -31.50 0.09 18.43
C ILE A 508 -32.80 -0.73 18.35
N VAL A 509 -33.83 -0.27 19.05
CA VAL A 509 -35.18 -0.85 19.05
C VAL A 509 -36.15 0.13 18.38
N PRO A 510 -36.39 0.01 17.06
CA PRO A 510 -37.26 0.93 16.34
C PRO A 510 -38.73 0.73 16.71
N ALA A 511 -39.45 1.83 16.90
CA ALA A 511 -40.92 1.82 16.96
C ALA A 511 -41.53 1.62 15.57
N TRP A 512 -40.81 1.99 14.50
CA TRP A 512 -41.17 1.75 13.11
C TRP A 512 -39.90 1.67 12.25
N THR A 513 -39.88 0.77 11.27
CA THR A 513 -38.83 0.71 10.23
C THR A 513 -39.33 1.12 8.85
N ILE A 514 -38.55 1.92 8.14
CA ILE A 514 -38.76 2.26 6.73
C ILE A 514 -37.61 1.67 5.91
N THR A 515 -37.95 0.84 4.93
CA THR A 515 -36.97 0.34 3.95
C THR A 515 -37.13 1.11 2.65
N ILE A 516 -36.07 1.79 2.22
CA ILE A 516 -36.00 2.47 0.93
C ILE A 516 -35.21 1.55 -0.04
N SER A 517 -35.92 0.87 -0.93
CA SER A 517 -35.43 -0.31 -1.64
C SER A 517 -34.52 0.02 -2.83
N ARG A 518 -33.27 -0.46 -2.77
CA ARG A 518 -32.46 -0.83 -3.94
C ARG A 518 -31.64 -2.09 -3.61
N HIS A 519 -32.10 -3.26 -4.07
CA HIS A 519 -31.38 -4.55 -4.03
C HIS A 519 -30.52 -4.80 -2.78
N SER A 520 -31.15 -4.78 -1.63
CA SER A 520 -30.56 -5.25 -0.40
C SER A 520 -30.56 -6.79 -0.41
N ARG A 521 -29.43 -7.41 -0.06
CA ARG A 521 -29.29 -8.89 -0.11
C ARG A 521 -29.96 -9.53 1.10
N TYR A 522 -29.19 -9.71 2.18
CA TYR A 522 -29.66 -10.38 3.38
C TYR A 522 -30.20 -9.40 4.43
N MET A 523 -29.81 -8.13 4.38
CA MET A 523 -30.30 -7.08 5.29
C MET A 523 -31.81 -6.94 5.29
N ASP A 524 -32.49 -7.14 4.15
CA ASP A 524 -33.96 -7.05 4.11
C ASP A 524 -34.57 -8.04 5.10
N PHE A 525 -34.04 -9.27 5.20
CA PHE A 525 -34.52 -10.24 6.17
C PHE A 525 -34.23 -9.83 7.63
N GLU A 526 -33.15 -9.10 7.89
CA GLU A 526 -32.85 -8.57 9.23
C GLU A 526 -33.82 -7.45 9.62
N ILE A 527 -34.06 -6.49 8.72
CA ILE A 527 -35.04 -5.42 8.94
C ILE A 527 -36.46 -5.99 9.08
N GLU A 528 -36.81 -6.97 8.25
CA GLU A 528 -38.10 -7.68 8.32
C GLU A 528 -38.29 -8.44 9.65
N SER A 529 -37.21 -8.78 10.35
CA SER A 529 -37.29 -9.51 11.62
C SER A 529 -37.61 -8.64 12.84
N PHE A 530 -37.58 -7.31 12.73
CA PHE A 530 -38.06 -6.43 13.82
C PHE A 530 -39.55 -6.67 14.07
N SER A 531 -40.00 -6.57 15.32
CA SER A 531 -41.41 -6.80 15.70
C SER A 531 -42.33 -5.59 15.45
N CYS A 532 -41.80 -4.47 14.98
CA CYS A 532 -42.53 -3.23 14.77
C CYS A 532 -43.25 -3.15 13.40
N PRO A 533 -44.15 -2.16 13.21
CA PRO A 533 -44.66 -1.78 11.89
C PRO A 533 -43.54 -1.43 10.91
N LYS A 534 -43.78 -1.71 9.63
CA LYS A 534 -42.79 -1.55 8.56
C LYS A 534 -43.40 -0.91 7.33
N THR A 535 -42.66 0.00 6.72
CA THR A 535 -43.01 0.63 5.43
C THR A 535 -41.93 0.33 4.40
N LEU A 536 -42.33 -0.02 3.18
CA LEU A 536 -41.43 -0.19 2.04
C LEU A 536 -41.63 0.94 1.04
N PHE A 537 -40.58 1.70 0.74
CA PHE A 537 -40.54 2.62 -0.40
C PHE A 537 -39.82 1.92 -1.56
N ILE A 538 -40.54 1.76 -2.66
CA ILE A 538 -39.99 1.23 -3.90
C ILE A 538 -39.54 2.42 -4.73
N LEU A 539 -38.22 2.54 -4.90
CA LEU A 539 -37.65 3.67 -5.62
C LEU A 539 -37.79 3.52 -7.15
N PRO A 540 -37.83 4.65 -7.88
CA PRO A 540 -37.72 4.66 -9.34
C PRO A 540 -36.47 3.92 -9.79
N SER A 541 -36.59 3.03 -10.77
CA SER A 541 -35.46 2.26 -11.27
C SER A 541 -35.50 2.21 -12.80
N ILE A 542 -34.39 2.58 -13.44
CA ILE A 542 -34.19 2.43 -14.89
C ILE A 542 -34.40 0.97 -15.32
N LEU A 543 -34.06 0.00 -14.45
CA LEU A 543 -34.29 -1.43 -14.67
C LEU A 543 -35.78 -1.81 -14.57
N VAL A 544 -36.53 -1.24 -13.62
CA VAL A 544 -37.97 -1.57 -13.44
C VAL A 544 -38.80 -1.04 -14.62
N GLY A 545 -38.31 -0.02 -15.32
CA GLY A 545 -38.92 0.52 -16.54
C GLY A 545 -38.94 -0.43 -17.75
N THR A 546 -38.08 -1.46 -17.80
CA THR A 546 -38.09 -2.46 -18.87
C THR A 546 -38.71 -3.77 -18.38
N ILE A 547 -39.95 -3.97 -18.82
CA ILE A 547 -40.86 -5.15 -18.83
C ILE A 547 -40.37 -6.51 -18.26
N ALA A 548 -39.09 -6.88 -18.36
CA ALA A 548 -38.51 -8.09 -17.76
C ALA A 548 -38.64 -8.16 -16.23
N LEU A 549 -38.72 -7.01 -15.54
CA LEU A 549 -38.96 -6.97 -14.10
C LEU A 549 -40.44 -7.12 -13.71
N LYS A 550 -41.44 -6.96 -14.58
CA LYS A 550 -42.86 -6.97 -14.14
C LYS A 550 -43.25 -8.24 -13.35
N ARG A 551 -42.72 -9.42 -13.68
CA ARG A 551 -43.05 -10.67 -12.98
C ARG A 551 -42.26 -10.85 -11.67
N ASP A 552 -40.97 -10.53 -11.65
CA ASP A 552 -40.13 -10.57 -10.44
C ASP A 552 -40.48 -9.44 -9.47
N TYR A 553 -40.82 -8.27 -9.99
CA TYR A 553 -41.41 -7.14 -9.29
C TYR A 553 -42.73 -7.54 -8.65
N LYS A 554 -43.66 -8.13 -9.41
CA LYS A 554 -44.92 -8.66 -8.87
C LYS A 554 -44.69 -9.74 -7.80
N ALA A 555 -43.71 -10.62 -7.97
CA ALA A 555 -43.37 -11.65 -6.97
C ALA A 555 -42.77 -11.05 -5.68
N LYS A 556 -41.85 -10.09 -5.80
CA LYS A 556 -41.27 -9.35 -4.67
C LYS A 556 -42.32 -8.49 -3.97
N LEU A 557 -43.19 -7.82 -4.72
CA LEU A 557 -44.32 -7.05 -4.22
C LEU A 557 -45.32 -7.95 -3.48
N LYS A 558 -45.62 -9.15 -4.02
CA LYS A 558 -46.48 -10.14 -3.34
C LYS A 558 -45.90 -10.57 -2.01
N ARG A 559 -44.58 -10.78 -1.92
CA ARG A 559 -43.90 -11.05 -0.64
C ARG A 559 -43.94 -9.82 0.28
N ALA A 560 -43.61 -8.63 -0.22
CA ALA A 560 -43.59 -7.40 0.57
C ALA A 560 -44.97 -7.13 1.21
N LYS A 561 -46.07 -7.38 0.49
CA LYS A 561 -47.43 -7.27 1.03
C LYS A 561 -47.72 -8.15 2.24
N SER A 562 -46.95 -9.24 2.43
CA SER A 562 -47.08 -10.11 3.61
C SER A 562 -46.24 -9.68 4.81
N VAL A 563 -45.38 -8.67 4.66
CA VAL A 563 -44.41 -8.26 5.70
C VAL A 563 -44.53 -6.78 6.07
N TYR A 564 -44.82 -5.92 5.09
CA TYR A 564 -44.89 -4.48 5.25
C TYR A 564 -46.34 -4.03 5.43
N LYS A 565 -46.58 -3.18 6.44
CA LYS A 565 -47.90 -2.58 6.73
C LYS A 565 -48.30 -1.59 5.64
N LYS A 566 -47.33 -0.83 5.12
CA LYS A 566 -47.51 0.15 4.05
C LYS A 566 -46.46 -0.07 2.96
N ILE A 567 -46.88 -0.03 1.71
CA ILE A 567 -45.97 -0.05 0.55
C ILE A 567 -46.26 1.22 -0.25
N VAL A 568 -45.22 2.03 -0.45
CA VAL A 568 -45.26 3.24 -1.27
C VAL A 568 -44.51 2.92 -2.55
N ASP A 569 -45.25 2.83 -3.65
CA ASP A 569 -44.72 2.47 -4.96
C ASP A 569 -44.41 3.73 -5.78
N ASN A 570 -43.16 4.19 -5.70
CA ASN A 570 -42.67 5.32 -6.49
C ASN A 570 -42.03 4.88 -7.81
N SER A 571 -42.23 3.63 -8.24
CA SER A 571 -41.60 3.11 -9.46
C SER A 571 -41.99 3.86 -10.74
N HIS A 572 -43.12 4.58 -10.69
CA HIS A 572 -43.66 5.38 -11.79
C HIS A 572 -43.33 6.88 -11.72
N GLU A 573 -42.73 7.37 -10.62
CA GLU A 573 -42.37 8.80 -10.52
C GLU A 573 -41.39 9.17 -11.64
N ASN A 574 -41.70 10.25 -12.36
CA ASN A 574 -40.95 10.66 -13.54
C ASN A 574 -39.63 11.33 -13.13
N VAL A 575 -38.63 10.51 -12.84
CA VAL A 575 -37.26 10.97 -12.62
C VAL A 575 -36.49 11.06 -13.96
N LYS A 576 -37.14 10.79 -15.12
CA LYS A 576 -36.51 10.73 -16.47
C LYS A 576 -35.82 12.03 -16.90
N GLY A 577 -36.25 13.19 -16.41
CA GLY A 577 -35.61 14.47 -16.71
C GLY A 577 -34.18 14.61 -16.15
N LEU A 578 -33.80 13.77 -15.18
CA LEU A 578 -32.49 13.79 -14.52
C LEU A 578 -31.49 12.72 -15.06
N PHE A 579 -31.83 11.97 -16.12
CA PHE A 579 -31.15 10.69 -16.45
C PHE A 579 -30.53 10.56 -17.85
N LEU A 580 -30.12 11.65 -18.51
CA LEU A 580 -29.41 11.53 -19.80
C LEU A 580 -28.03 10.84 -19.65
N GLU A 581 -27.29 11.12 -18.58
CA GLU A 581 -25.98 10.48 -18.30
C GLU A 581 -26.10 9.00 -17.85
N ASP A 582 -27.24 8.59 -17.31
CA ASP A 582 -27.43 7.28 -16.67
C ASP A 582 -27.90 6.18 -17.67
N ARG A 583 -28.30 6.55 -18.91
CA ARG A 583 -28.50 5.58 -20.01
C ARG A 583 -27.18 4.88 -20.38
N LEU A 584 -26.10 5.65 -20.54
CA LEU A 584 -24.77 5.13 -20.81
C LEU A 584 -24.28 4.22 -19.67
N HIS A 585 -24.55 4.63 -18.42
CA HIS A 585 -24.27 3.81 -17.25
C HIS A 585 -25.06 2.49 -17.25
N TYR A 586 -26.35 2.54 -17.59
CA TYR A 586 -27.21 1.36 -17.75
C TYR A 586 -26.65 0.39 -18.80
N TYR A 587 -26.33 0.85 -20.01
CA TYR A 587 -25.74 0.00 -21.05
C TYR A 587 -24.44 -0.66 -20.57
N ASN A 588 -23.55 0.11 -19.94
CA ASN A 588 -22.27 -0.40 -19.41
C ASN A 588 -22.42 -1.42 -18.26
N GLN A 589 -23.50 -1.34 -17.47
CA GLN A 589 -23.81 -2.32 -16.42
C GLN A 589 -24.57 -3.54 -16.92
N SER A 590 -25.27 -3.43 -18.05
CA SER A 590 -26.22 -4.44 -18.53
C SER A 590 -25.56 -5.74 -18.97
N VAL A 591 -24.35 -5.70 -19.52
CA VAL A 591 -23.69 -6.88 -20.10
C VAL A 591 -22.30 -7.12 -19.51
N ALA A 592 -21.91 -8.39 -19.38
CA ALA A 592 -20.53 -8.77 -19.13
C ALA A 592 -20.20 -10.06 -19.89
N LEU A 593 -19.08 -10.04 -20.62
CA LEU A 593 -18.58 -11.17 -21.40
C LEU A 593 -17.30 -11.71 -20.78
N GLY A 594 -17.24 -13.03 -20.57
CA GLY A 594 -16.01 -13.71 -20.18
C GLY A 594 -15.75 -14.97 -20.99
N ASN A 595 -14.48 -15.22 -21.32
CA ASN A 595 -14.09 -16.35 -22.16
C ASN A 595 -13.97 -17.66 -21.40
N ILE A 596 -14.23 -18.76 -22.11
CA ILE A 596 -13.97 -20.14 -21.71
C ILE A 596 -12.78 -20.67 -22.51
N LYS A 597 -12.78 -20.40 -23.81
CA LYS A 597 -11.75 -20.85 -24.75
C LYS A 597 -11.51 -19.76 -25.78
N ASN A 598 -10.26 -19.54 -26.15
CA ASN A 598 -9.86 -18.66 -27.23
C ASN A 598 -8.75 -19.33 -28.03
N THR A 599 -8.80 -19.20 -29.34
CA THR A 599 -7.81 -19.73 -30.28
C THR A 599 -7.62 -18.77 -31.44
N PHE A 600 -6.42 -18.79 -32.01
CA PHE A 600 -6.13 -18.15 -33.28
C PHE A 600 -6.09 -19.19 -34.39
N HIS A 601 -6.58 -18.77 -35.56
CA HIS A 601 -6.50 -19.52 -36.81
C HIS A 601 -5.93 -18.59 -37.88
N GLN A 602 -4.92 -19.07 -38.59
CA GLN A 602 -4.24 -18.32 -39.63
C GLN A 602 -4.78 -18.73 -41.00
N HIS A 603 -5.14 -17.75 -41.83
CA HIS A 603 -5.60 -17.95 -43.20
C HIS A 603 -5.04 -16.83 -44.09
N GLY A 604 -3.96 -17.12 -44.83
CA GLY A 604 -3.26 -16.09 -45.62
C GLY A 604 -2.75 -14.95 -44.73
N ASN A 605 -3.10 -13.71 -45.10
CA ASN A 605 -2.74 -12.47 -44.38
C ASN A 605 -3.73 -12.09 -43.27
N ILE A 606 -4.68 -12.98 -42.94
CA ILE A 606 -5.70 -12.74 -41.92
C ILE A 606 -5.48 -13.68 -40.73
N LEU A 607 -5.43 -13.08 -39.53
CA LEU A 607 -5.45 -13.79 -38.26
C LEU A 607 -6.86 -13.75 -37.66
N SER A 608 -7.55 -14.91 -37.63
CA SER A 608 -8.89 -15.02 -37.07
C SER A 608 -8.85 -15.45 -35.60
N GLY A 609 -9.32 -14.60 -34.70
CA GLY A 609 -9.54 -14.91 -33.29
C GLY A 609 -10.90 -15.55 -33.08
N LYS A 610 -10.95 -16.84 -32.71
CA LYS A 610 -12.20 -17.55 -32.36
C LYS A 610 -12.29 -17.75 -30.86
N CYS A 611 -13.35 -17.21 -30.26
CA CYS A 611 -13.58 -17.25 -28.83
C CYS A 611 -14.95 -17.84 -28.49
N THR A 612 -15.02 -18.55 -27.38
CA THR A 612 -16.27 -19.03 -26.78
C THR A 612 -16.36 -18.49 -25.38
N GLY A 613 -17.47 -17.84 -25.06
CA GLY A 613 -17.65 -17.13 -23.79
C GLY A 613 -19.04 -17.26 -23.20
N ILE A 614 -19.20 -16.75 -21.99
CA ILE A 614 -20.47 -16.61 -21.30
C ILE A 614 -20.81 -15.14 -21.26
N LEU A 615 -21.96 -14.81 -21.84
CA LEU A 615 -22.58 -13.50 -21.80
C LEU A 615 -23.59 -13.45 -20.66
N LEU A 616 -23.48 -12.45 -19.79
CA LEU A 616 -24.41 -12.21 -18.69
C LEU A 616 -25.44 -11.16 -19.08
N ASN A 617 -26.72 -11.44 -18.78
CA ASN A 617 -27.91 -10.60 -19.01
C ASN A 617 -28.15 -10.13 -20.47
N PRO A 618 -28.16 -11.03 -21.47
CA PRO A 618 -28.29 -10.64 -22.88
C PRO A 618 -29.70 -10.24 -23.35
N HIS A 619 -30.71 -10.26 -22.48
CA HIS A 619 -32.13 -10.34 -22.89
C HIS A 619 -32.71 -9.10 -23.58
N HIS A 620 -31.92 -8.04 -23.71
CA HIS A 620 -32.33 -6.76 -24.29
C HIS A 620 -31.44 -6.26 -25.42
N LEU A 621 -30.30 -6.90 -25.67
CA LEU A 621 -29.36 -6.48 -26.71
C LEU A 621 -29.27 -7.56 -27.79
N PRO A 622 -29.49 -7.21 -29.08
CA PRO A 622 -29.27 -8.14 -30.18
C PRO A 622 -27.79 -8.51 -30.25
N VAL A 623 -27.48 -9.75 -29.89
CA VAL A 623 -26.10 -10.25 -29.72
C VAL A 623 -25.32 -10.18 -31.03
N ASP A 624 -26.00 -10.32 -32.16
CA ASP A 624 -25.49 -10.18 -33.52
C ASP A 624 -25.02 -8.75 -33.87
N GLN A 625 -25.44 -7.73 -33.12
CA GLN A 625 -24.98 -6.35 -33.29
C GLN A 625 -23.75 -6.01 -32.43
N PHE A 626 -23.27 -6.94 -31.61
CA PHE A 626 -22.02 -6.72 -30.88
C PHE A 626 -20.84 -6.71 -31.82
N LYS A 627 -19.89 -5.82 -31.51
CA LYS A 627 -18.64 -5.69 -32.24
C LYS A 627 -17.46 -5.85 -31.28
N ILE A 628 -16.32 -6.24 -31.83
CA ILE A 628 -15.05 -6.26 -31.11
C ILE A 628 -14.28 -4.99 -31.45
N LYS A 629 -13.79 -4.31 -30.41
CA LYS A 629 -12.92 -3.14 -30.55
C LYS A 629 -11.59 -3.41 -29.84
N VAL A 630 -10.50 -3.03 -30.49
CA VAL A 630 -9.14 -3.11 -29.94
C VAL A 630 -8.49 -1.75 -30.17
N ASN A 631 -8.08 -1.07 -29.10
CA ASN A 631 -7.73 0.35 -29.12
C ASN A 631 -8.88 1.15 -29.78
N ASP A 632 -8.62 2.00 -30.77
CA ASP A 632 -9.67 2.71 -31.52
C ASP A 632 -10.14 1.97 -32.79
N CYS A 633 -9.61 0.78 -33.06
CA CYS A 633 -9.94 -0.01 -34.23
C CYS A 633 -11.14 -0.93 -33.96
N LEU A 634 -12.20 -0.77 -34.76
CA LEU A 634 -13.37 -1.64 -34.76
C LEU A 634 -13.11 -2.81 -35.72
N LEU A 635 -13.10 -4.03 -35.19
CA LEU A 635 -12.74 -5.22 -35.96
C LEU A 635 -13.97 -5.87 -36.61
N PRO A 636 -13.84 -6.40 -37.84
CA PRO A 636 -14.83 -7.30 -38.42
C PRO A 636 -15.08 -8.45 -37.45
N SER A 637 -16.31 -8.57 -36.98
CA SER A 637 -16.66 -9.52 -35.93
C SER A 637 -18.06 -10.10 -36.10
N GLN A 638 -18.21 -11.35 -35.67
CA GLN A 638 -19.45 -12.10 -35.75
C GLN A 638 -19.74 -12.74 -34.40
N PHE A 639 -20.96 -12.58 -33.92
CA PHE A 639 -21.42 -13.15 -32.66
C PHE A 639 -22.58 -14.12 -32.90
N ARG A 640 -22.52 -15.28 -32.25
CA ARG A 640 -23.56 -16.31 -32.34
C ARG A 640 -23.88 -16.88 -30.97
N VAL A 641 -25.16 -16.96 -30.64
CA VAL A 641 -25.61 -17.67 -29.43
C VAL A 641 -25.57 -19.17 -29.70
N ILE A 642 -24.77 -19.91 -28.92
CA ILE A 642 -24.68 -21.37 -28.98
C ILE A 642 -25.79 -22.00 -28.15
N ALA A 643 -25.99 -21.52 -26.92
CA ALA A 643 -27.00 -22.06 -26.00
C ALA A 643 -27.41 -20.99 -24.97
N ARG A 644 -28.66 -21.04 -24.49
CA ARG A 644 -29.13 -20.20 -23.37
C ARG A 644 -29.12 -20.99 -22.07
N LEU A 645 -28.40 -20.50 -21.06
CA LEU A 645 -28.31 -21.09 -19.72
C LEU A 645 -29.27 -20.33 -18.78
N GLY A 646 -30.56 -20.61 -18.93
CA GLY A 646 -31.63 -19.92 -18.20
C GLY A 646 -31.85 -18.47 -18.66
N LYS A 647 -32.49 -17.67 -17.80
CA LYS A 647 -32.99 -16.33 -18.12
C LYS A 647 -31.99 -15.19 -17.94
N SER A 648 -30.70 -15.45 -17.73
CA SER A 648 -29.71 -14.38 -17.50
C SER A 648 -28.32 -14.70 -18.03
N ARG A 649 -28.16 -15.82 -18.74
CA ARG A 649 -26.85 -16.24 -19.27
C ARG A 649 -27.01 -16.89 -20.64
N ALA A 650 -26.09 -16.58 -21.55
CA ALA A 650 -25.97 -17.25 -22.82
C ALA A 650 -24.52 -17.69 -23.04
N VAL A 651 -24.33 -18.89 -23.57
CA VAL A 651 -23.05 -19.32 -24.15
C VAL A 651 -23.01 -18.78 -25.56
N ILE A 652 -21.99 -17.98 -25.86
CA ILE A 652 -21.80 -17.35 -27.16
C ILE A 652 -20.48 -17.80 -27.78
N SER A 653 -20.48 -17.91 -29.11
CA SER A 653 -19.27 -17.92 -29.91
C SER A 653 -19.12 -16.53 -30.50
N TYR A 654 -17.92 -15.98 -30.48
CA TYR A 654 -17.62 -14.78 -31.25
C TYR A 654 -16.29 -14.96 -31.99
N ARG A 655 -16.27 -14.48 -33.23
CA ARG A 655 -15.09 -14.48 -34.10
C ARG A 655 -14.78 -13.03 -34.46
N PHE A 656 -13.50 -12.70 -34.57
CA PHE A 656 -13.04 -11.46 -35.15
C PHE A 656 -11.82 -11.70 -36.03
N GLU A 657 -11.60 -10.83 -36.99
CA GLU A 657 -10.53 -10.92 -37.98
C GLU A 657 -9.59 -9.72 -37.85
N LEU A 658 -8.30 -9.99 -38.04
CA LEU A 658 -7.21 -9.03 -37.97
C LEU A 658 -6.36 -9.18 -39.23
N ASP A 659 -6.18 -8.10 -39.96
CA ASP A 659 -5.20 -8.05 -41.06
C ASP A 659 -3.79 -7.87 -40.48
N TYR A 660 -2.78 -8.48 -41.09
CA TYR A 660 -1.38 -8.34 -40.65
C TYR A 660 -0.90 -6.88 -40.68
N ALA A 661 -1.32 -6.08 -41.66
CA ALA A 661 -0.99 -4.66 -41.72
C ALA A 661 -1.52 -3.89 -40.50
N GLN A 662 -2.65 -4.32 -39.93
CA GLN A 662 -3.21 -3.74 -38.71
C GLN A 662 -2.45 -4.21 -37.46
N ILE A 663 -2.00 -5.48 -37.44
CA ILE A 663 -1.23 -6.05 -36.33
C ILE A 663 0.09 -5.31 -36.14
N GLU A 664 0.77 -4.93 -37.22
CA GLU A 664 2.05 -4.19 -37.16
C GLU A 664 1.94 -2.80 -36.52
N GLN A 665 0.75 -2.19 -36.59
CA GLN A 665 0.47 -0.87 -36.00
C GLN A 665 0.06 -0.95 -34.52
N PHE A 666 -0.20 -2.14 -33.99
CA PHE A 666 -0.67 -2.29 -32.62
C PHE A 666 0.47 -2.17 -31.61
N GLU A 667 0.14 -1.58 -30.46
CA GLU A 667 1.02 -1.59 -29.30
C GLU A 667 1.25 -3.01 -28.79
N ILE A 668 2.20 -3.16 -27.85
CA ILE A 668 2.54 -4.49 -27.34
C ILE A 668 1.40 -5.13 -26.55
N GLN A 669 0.53 -4.34 -25.91
CA GLN A 669 -0.54 -4.83 -25.02
C GLN A 669 -1.87 -4.14 -25.31
N ASN A 670 -2.69 -4.75 -26.15
CA ASN A 670 -3.96 -4.16 -26.58
C ASN A 670 -5.13 -4.77 -25.81
N LYS A 671 -5.94 -3.96 -25.14
CA LYS A 671 -7.11 -4.46 -24.41
C LYS A 671 -8.25 -4.73 -25.38
N VAL A 672 -8.90 -5.89 -25.24
CA VAL A 672 -10.01 -6.26 -26.11
C VAL A 672 -11.34 -5.85 -25.48
N TYR A 673 -12.14 -5.09 -26.22
CA TYR A 673 -13.46 -4.60 -25.83
C TYR A 673 -14.56 -5.27 -26.65
N VAL A 674 -15.71 -5.46 -26.02
CA VAL A 674 -16.98 -5.66 -26.71
C VAL A 674 -17.74 -4.34 -26.71
N THR A 675 -18.25 -3.95 -27.87
CA THR A 675 -19.03 -2.73 -28.05
C THR A 675 -20.42 -3.03 -28.62
N TYR A 676 -21.36 -2.15 -28.32
CA TYR A 676 -22.72 -2.14 -28.83
C TYR A 676 -23.20 -0.70 -28.89
N GLU A 677 -23.92 -0.33 -29.93
CA GLU A 677 -24.55 0.99 -30.07
C GLU A 677 -25.96 0.79 -30.64
N ASP A 678 -26.95 1.47 -30.04
CA ASP A 678 -28.32 1.48 -30.52
C ASP A 678 -28.56 2.59 -31.57
N ARG A 679 -29.81 2.71 -32.05
CA ARG A 679 -30.18 3.68 -33.10
C ARG A 679 -30.11 5.14 -32.65
N ASP A 680 -30.12 5.38 -31.35
CA ASP A 680 -30.09 6.71 -30.73
C ASP A 680 -28.66 7.12 -30.37
N GLY A 681 -27.63 6.32 -30.75
CA GLY A 681 -26.23 6.55 -30.42
C GLY A 681 -25.83 6.15 -29.00
N PHE A 682 -26.70 5.44 -28.25
CA PHE A 682 -26.40 4.98 -26.90
C PHE A 682 -25.90 3.53 -26.91
N GLY A 683 -24.85 3.26 -26.13
CA GLY A 683 -24.13 2.00 -26.24
C GLY A 683 -23.35 1.60 -25.00
N LEU A 684 -22.63 0.48 -25.11
CA LEU A 684 -21.63 0.08 -24.11
C LEU A 684 -20.29 -0.15 -24.79
N GLU A 685 -19.22 0.09 -24.04
CA GLU A 685 -17.87 -0.34 -24.38
C GLU A 685 -17.27 -1.02 -23.15
N LYS A 686 -16.99 -2.32 -23.25
CA LYS A 686 -16.58 -3.10 -22.08
C LYS A 686 -15.44 -4.05 -22.36
N GLY A 687 -14.40 -3.95 -21.53
CA GLY A 687 -13.28 -4.89 -21.57
C GLY A 687 -13.76 -6.33 -21.35
N ILE A 688 -13.38 -7.23 -22.25
CA ILE A 688 -13.76 -8.64 -22.19
C ILE A 688 -12.96 -9.32 -21.07
N LEU A 689 -13.61 -10.18 -20.29
CA LEU A 689 -12.90 -10.97 -19.27
C LEU A 689 -12.18 -12.15 -19.91
N TYR A 690 -10.92 -12.38 -19.53
CA TYR A 690 -10.12 -13.50 -20.04
C TYR A 690 -10.70 -14.85 -19.62
N ARG A 691 -11.23 -14.97 -18.40
CA ARG A 691 -11.96 -16.15 -17.92
C ARG A 691 -13.30 -15.79 -17.30
N ALA A 692 -14.34 -16.51 -17.70
CA ALA A 692 -15.70 -16.36 -17.16
C ALA A 692 -15.82 -16.76 -15.67
N GLN A 693 -15.02 -17.74 -15.23
CA GLN A 693 -15.13 -18.33 -13.88
C GLN A 693 -14.20 -17.69 -12.84
N ASP A 694 -13.09 -17.08 -13.25
CA ASP A 694 -12.03 -16.62 -12.36
C ASP A 694 -12.16 -15.12 -12.07
N ARG A 695 -12.86 -14.73 -10.99
CA ARG A 695 -12.70 -13.37 -10.39
C ARG A 695 -11.37 -13.19 -9.63
N GLN A 696 -10.46 -14.18 -9.67
CA GLN A 696 -9.17 -14.10 -8.99
C GLN A 696 -8.20 -13.24 -9.81
N LYS A 697 -8.00 -12.01 -9.33
CA LYS A 697 -6.96 -11.11 -9.82
C LYS A 697 -5.57 -11.76 -9.69
N GLY A 698 -4.70 -11.56 -10.68
CA GLY A 698 -3.25 -11.81 -10.56
C GLY A 698 -2.71 -13.21 -10.86
N LYS A 699 -3.28 -13.96 -11.82
CA LYS A 699 -2.65 -15.18 -12.34
C LYS A 699 -2.35 -14.99 -13.82
N MET A 700 -1.19 -14.46 -14.20
CA MET A 700 -0.85 -14.05 -15.58
C MET A 700 -0.95 -15.19 -16.63
N PHE A 701 -2.17 -15.61 -16.98
CA PHE A 701 -2.41 -16.66 -17.97
C PHE A 701 -2.22 -16.11 -19.39
N GLN A 702 -1.84 -17.00 -20.29
CA GLN A 702 -1.73 -16.71 -21.71
C GLN A 702 -2.30 -17.86 -22.54
N GLY A 703 -2.76 -17.53 -23.74
CA GLY A 703 -3.11 -18.49 -24.78
C GLY A 703 -1.87 -19.04 -25.49
N LYS A 704 -2.12 -19.85 -26.53
CA LYS A 704 -1.07 -20.34 -27.43
C LYS A 704 -0.44 -19.16 -28.18
N VAL A 705 0.90 -19.17 -28.29
CA VAL A 705 1.65 -18.22 -29.12
C VAL A 705 1.54 -18.64 -30.57
N VAL A 706 1.18 -17.69 -31.44
CA VAL A 706 1.20 -17.83 -32.89
C VAL A 706 2.31 -16.94 -33.42
N GLN A 707 3.23 -17.54 -34.17
CA GLN A 707 4.31 -16.83 -34.84
C GLN A 707 3.86 -16.50 -36.26
N LEU A 708 4.16 -15.28 -36.71
CA LEU A 708 3.97 -14.77 -38.06
C LEU A 708 5.38 -14.55 -38.64
N PRO A 709 6.01 -15.57 -39.26
CA PRO A 709 7.44 -15.53 -39.61
C PRO A 709 7.77 -14.43 -40.63
N GLU A 710 6.87 -14.18 -41.58
CA GLU A 710 7.04 -13.15 -42.63
C GLU A 710 7.14 -11.73 -42.06
N HIS A 711 6.67 -11.51 -40.83
CA HIS A 711 6.61 -10.22 -40.15
C HIS A 711 7.44 -10.18 -38.86
N ASP A 712 8.26 -11.20 -38.59
CA ASP A 712 9.02 -11.38 -37.33
C ASP A 712 8.21 -11.11 -36.05
N THR A 713 6.92 -11.47 -36.06
CA THR A 713 5.95 -11.06 -35.04
C THR A 713 5.28 -12.26 -34.36
N SER A 714 5.16 -12.19 -33.04
CA SER A 714 4.47 -13.19 -32.21
C SER A 714 3.23 -12.60 -31.56
N VAL A 715 2.14 -13.37 -31.63
CA VAL A 715 0.80 -12.93 -31.23
C VAL A 715 0.15 -13.94 -30.27
N PHE A 716 -0.45 -13.45 -29.18
CA PHE A 716 -1.19 -14.29 -28.23
C PHE A 716 -2.18 -13.53 -27.36
N PHE A 717 -3.17 -14.25 -26.83
CA PHE A 717 -4.06 -13.73 -25.79
C PHE A 717 -3.39 -13.77 -24.41
N ARG A 718 -3.56 -12.73 -23.60
CA ARG A 718 -3.03 -12.63 -22.25
C ARG A 718 -4.10 -12.16 -21.26
N GLN A 719 -4.02 -12.64 -20.03
CA GLN A 719 -4.83 -12.16 -18.92
C GLN A 719 -4.10 -11.03 -18.18
N SER A 720 -4.79 -9.91 -17.97
CA SER A 720 -4.26 -8.84 -17.09
C SER A 720 -4.43 -9.15 -15.60
N LYS A 721 -3.78 -8.38 -14.73
CA LYS A 721 -3.96 -8.46 -13.27
C LYS A 721 -5.44 -8.37 -12.85
N ASN A 722 -6.28 -7.64 -13.61
CA ASN A 722 -7.71 -7.46 -13.35
C ASN A 722 -8.62 -8.45 -14.12
N ASN A 723 -8.07 -9.52 -14.69
CA ASN A 723 -8.80 -10.53 -15.48
C ASN A 723 -9.38 -10.00 -16.82
N PHE A 724 -8.85 -8.90 -17.36
CA PHE A 724 -9.21 -8.48 -18.72
C PHE A 724 -8.41 -9.27 -19.75
N LEU A 725 -9.04 -9.53 -20.90
CA LEU A 725 -8.45 -10.12 -22.08
C LEU A 725 -7.62 -9.05 -22.79
N TYR A 726 -6.34 -9.33 -22.96
CA TYR A 726 -5.43 -8.55 -23.77
C TYR A 726 -5.00 -9.38 -24.98
N PHE A 727 -4.78 -8.68 -26.08
CA PHE A 727 -4.16 -9.13 -27.30
C PHE A 727 -2.73 -8.59 -27.32
N THR A 728 -1.74 -9.49 -27.21
CA THR A 728 -0.33 -9.12 -27.19
C THR A 728 0.28 -9.34 -28.57
N VAL A 729 0.95 -8.31 -29.08
CA VAL A 729 1.72 -8.32 -30.33
C VAL A 729 3.13 -7.88 -29.99
N ARG A 730 4.15 -8.62 -30.40
CA ARG A 730 5.54 -8.18 -30.24
C ARG A 730 6.45 -8.90 -31.21
N LYS A 731 7.67 -8.38 -31.38
CA LYS A 731 8.77 -9.09 -32.03
C LYS A 731 8.91 -10.50 -31.46
N THR A 732 9.19 -11.47 -32.33
CA THR A 732 9.33 -12.87 -31.96
C THR A 732 10.53 -13.07 -31.05
N ASN A 733 10.32 -13.70 -29.89
CA ASN A 733 11.39 -14.10 -28.99
C ASN A 733 11.86 -15.51 -29.34
N ILE A 734 13.11 -15.83 -28.99
CA ILE A 734 13.67 -17.18 -29.11
C ILE A 734 12.76 -18.19 -28.40
N SER A 735 12.30 -17.86 -27.19
CA SER A 735 11.40 -18.68 -26.38
C SER A 735 10.01 -18.93 -26.98
N ASP A 736 9.59 -18.24 -28.04
CA ASP A 736 8.23 -18.40 -28.60
C ASP A 736 8.08 -19.64 -29.48
N THR A 737 9.20 -20.18 -29.99
CA THR A 737 9.16 -21.35 -30.87
C THR A 737 8.60 -22.59 -30.13
N PRO A 738 7.86 -23.48 -30.80
CA PRO A 738 7.29 -24.68 -30.17
C PRO A 738 8.33 -25.54 -29.44
N LEU A 739 9.52 -25.69 -30.03
CA LEU A 739 10.62 -26.43 -29.43
C LEU A 739 11.13 -25.78 -28.14
N GLN A 740 11.25 -24.45 -28.11
CA GLN A 740 11.71 -23.74 -26.93
C GLN A 740 10.65 -23.77 -25.81
N GLN A 741 9.37 -23.60 -26.15
CA GLN A 741 8.26 -23.80 -25.22
C GLN A 741 8.27 -25.22 -24.62
N PHE A 742 8.53 -26.24 -25.44
CA PHE A 742 8.67 -27.62 -24.98
C PHE A 742 9.85 -27.78 -24.02
N LYS A 743 11.04 -27.25 -24.36
CA LYS A 743 12.22 -27.26 -23.47
C LYS A 743 11.95 -26.60 -22.12
N ILE A 744 11.33 -25.41 -22.10
CA ILE A 744 10.99 -24.68 -20.87
C ILE A 744 10.05 -25.53 -19.99
N ASN A 745 9.01 -26.10 -20.59
CA ASN A 745 8.04 -26.92 -19.85
C ASN A 745 8.69 -28.19 -19.28
N CYS A 746 9.52 -28.88 -20.07
CA CYS A 746 10.26 -30.06 -19.61
C CYS A 746 11.24 -29.71 -18.48
N ALA A 747 12.00 -28.62 -18.63
CA ALA A 747 12.94 -28.14 -17.63
C ALA A 747 12.24 -27.82 -16.29
N TYR A 748 11.06 -27.19 -16.34
CA TYR A 748 10.27 -26.94 -15.14
C TYR A 748 9.86 -28.22 -14.41
N HIS A 749 9.39 -29.23 -15.16
CA HIS A 749 8.99 -30.50 -14.56
C HIS A 749 10.18 -31.27 -14.00
N LEU A 750 11.28 -31.33 -14.73
CA LEU A 750 12.52 -31.97 -14.27
C LEU A 750 13.11 -31.28 -13.04
N ALA A 751 13.12 -29.94 -13.01
CA ALA A 751 13.62 -29.16 -11.87
C ALA A 751 12.90 -29.50 -10.55
N LYS A 752 11.64 -29.95 -10.62
CA LYS A 752 10.88 -30.38 -9.43
C LYS A 752 11.20 -31.79 -8.94
N LEU A 753 11.69 -32.65 -9.82
CA LEU A 753 12.03 -34.03 -9.50
C LEU A 753 13.44 -34.14 -8.91
N LEU A 754 14.33 -33.23 -9.31
CA LEU A 754 15.70 -33.20 -8.84
C LEU A 754 15.81 -32.60 -7.42
N PRO A 755 16.78 -33.04 -6.59
CA PRO A 755 17.02 -32.49 -5.25
C PRO A 755 17.25 -30.97 -5.29
N LYS A 756 16.77 -30.28 -4.25
CA LYS A 756 17.04 -28.85 -4.06
C LYS A 756 18.49 -28.68 -3.58
N ARG A 757 19.27 -27.91 -4.33
CA ARG A 757 20.62 -27.45 -3.97
C ARG A 757 20.64 -25.93 -4.11
N LYS A 758 21.38 -25.22 -3.26
CA LYS A 758 21.65 -23.80 -3.48
C LYS A 758 22.33 -23.65 -4.85
N SER A 759 21.79 -22.80 -5.71
CA SER A 759 22.42 -22.50 -6.99
C SER A 759 22.18 -21.04 -7.36
N ILE A 760 23.24 -20.41 -7.88
CA ILE A 760 23.29 -19.00 -8.23
C ILE A 760 23.31 -18.89 -9.75
N LEU A 761 22.40 -18.10 -10.30
CA LEU A 761 22.36 -17.81 -11.74
C LEU A 761 22.72 -16.34 -11.97
N MET A 762 23.80 -16.13 -12.73
CA MET A 762 24.33 -14.80 -13.04
C MET A 762 24.07 -14.40 -14.48
N PHE A 763 23.85 -13.12 -14.73
CA PHE A 763 23.57 -12.58 -16.06
C PHE A 763 23.82 -11.06 -16.12
N GLU A 764 24.09 -10.53 -17.30
CA GLU A 764 24.21 -9.09 -17.58
C GLU A 764 23.76 -8.77 -19.01
N LYS A 765 23.22 -7.56 -19.22
CA LYS A 765 22.78 -7.05 -20.54
C LYS A 765 21.98 -8.08 -21.36
N GLU A 766 20.88 -8.58 -20.81
CA GLU A 766 20.06 -9.65 -21.39
C GLU A 766 20.84 -10.93 -21.74
N SER A 767 21.90 -11.22 -20.98
CA SER A 767 22.89 -12.28 -21.25
C SER A 767 23.66 -12.08 -22.56
N SER A 768 23.70 -10.88 -23.13
CA SER A 768 24.39 -10.61 -24.41
C SER A 768 25.85 -10.19 -24.24
N ARG A 769 26.29 -9.89 -23.01
CA ARG A 769 27.64 -9.37 -22.73
C ARG A 769 28.31 -10.09 -21.55
N TYR A 770 29.62 -9.93 -21.49
CA TYR A 770 30.53 -10.41 -20.44
C TYR A 770 31.65 -9.37 -20.22
N GLU A 771 31.32 -8.26 -19.57
CA GLU A 771 32.15 -7.08 -19.37
C GLU A 771 31.77 -6.21 -18.15
N GLU A 772 30.62 -6.43 -17.49
CA GLU A 772 30.16 -5.58 -16.39
C GLU A 772 30.39 -6.22 -15.00
N SER A 773 29.81 -5.61 -13.95
CA SER A 773 29.94 -6.05 -12.57
C SER A 773 29.60 -7.53 -12.34
N ALA A 774 28.64 -8.09 -13.10
CA ALA A 774 28.26 -9.49 -12.92
C ALA A 774 29.39 -10.44 -13.35
N SER A 775 30.05 -10.17 -14.48
CA SER A 775 31.22 -10.94 -14.93
C SER A 775 32.38 -10.88 -13.93
N VAL A 776 32.66 -9.72 -13.32
CA VAL A 776 33.73 -9.56 -12.32
C VAL A 776 33.44 -10.37 -11.05
N VAL A 777 32.21 -10.26 -10.51
CA VAL A 777 31.79 -11.04 -9.34
C VAL A 777 31.82 -12.54 -9.64
N TYR A 778 31.38 -12.94 -10.84
CA TYR A 778 31.37 -14.33 -11.25
C TYR A 778 32.78 -14.94 -11.26
N GLU A 779 33.76 -14.25 -11.86
CA GLU A 779 35.14 -14.71 -11.88
C GLU A 779 35.70 -14.88 -10.47
N GLN A 780 35.47 -13.90 -9.60
CA GLN A 780 35.92 -13.95 -8.22
C GLN A 780 35.27 -15.09 -7.42
N LEU A 781 34.00 -15.41 -7.68
CA LEU A 781 33.34 -16.55 -7.04
C LEU A 781 33.91 -17.89 -7.53
N ILE A 782 34.19 -18.03 -8.83
CA ILE A 782 34.84 -19.23 -9.37
C ILE A 782 36.25 -19.39 -8.76
N ASP A 783 37.01 -18.29 -8.65
CA ASP A 783 38.35 -18.29 -8.07
C ASP A 783 38.35 -18.62 -6.56
N GLN A 784 37.28 -18.29 -5.84
CA GLN A 784 37.05 -18.72 -4.45
C GLN A 784 36.51 -20.16 -4.31
N GLY A 785 36.36 -20.90 -5.42
CA GLY A 785 35.96 -22.31 -5.41
C GLY A 785 34.45 -22.57 -5.38
N TYR A 786 33.61 -21.58 -5.71
CA TYR A 786 32.16 -21.78 -5.76
C TYR A 786 31.73 -22.60 -7.00
N ASP A 787 31.40 -23.88 -6.80
CA ASP A 787 31.06 -24.83 -7.87
C ASP A 787 29.60 -24.76 -8.40
N HIS A 788 28.74 -23.98 -7.74
CA HIS A 788 27.29 -23.93 -7.97
C HIS A 788 26.81 -22.58 -8.52
N VAL A 789 27.73 -21.86 -9.17
CA VAL A 789 27.49 -20.60 -9.88
C VAL A 789 27.51 -20.88 -11.37
N ASP A 790 26.48 -20.44 -12.08
CA ASP A 790 26.40 -20.52 -13.54
C ASP A 790 26.18 -19.11 -14.12
N PHE A 791 26.86 -18.78 -15.21
CA PHE A 791 26.69 -17.51 -15.93
C PHE A 791 25.92 -17.71 -17.23
N VAL A 792 24.84 -16.96 -17.45
CA VAL A 792 24.06 -17.03 -18.70
C VAL A 792 24.68 -16.10 -19.74
N LEU A 793 25.00 -16.65 -20.91
CA LEU A 793 25.59 -15.90 -22.02
C LEU A 793 24.97 -16.31 -23.36
N ASP A 794 24.85 -15.38 -24.30
CA ASP A 794 24.43 -15.66 -25.66
C ASP A 794 25.48 -16.52 -26.39
N ARG A 795 25.02 -17.47 -27.21
CA ARG A 795 25.91 -18.33 -27.99
C ARG A 795 26.69 -17.54 -29.04
N ASN A 796 26.14 -16.42 -29.50
CA ASN A 796 26.72 -15.57 -30.54
C ASN A 796 27.59 -14.44 -29.95
N TYR A 797 27.99 -14.51 -28.67
CA TYR A 797 28.85 -13.50 -28.07
C TYR A 797 30.22 -13.47 -28.79
N PRO A 798 30.59 -12.35 -29.45
CA PRO A 798 31.73 -12.31 -30.38
C PRO A 798 33.10 -12.45 -29.70
N PHE A 799 33.18 -12.23 -28.39
CA PHE A 799 34.44 -12.26 -27.64
C PHE A 799 34.55 -13.47 -26.70
N ILE A 800 33.82 -14.56 -26.98
CA ILE A 800 33.85 -15.78 -26.15
C ILE A 800 35.25 -16.36 -25.96
N ASP A 801 36.09 -16.27 -26.99
CA ASP A 801 37.47 -16.79 -26.97
C ASP A 801 38.42 -15.95 -26.11
N ARG A 802 38.04 -14.72 -25.76
CA ARG A 802 38.79 -13.88 -24.81
C ARG A 802 38.54 -14.28 -23.35
N ILE A 803 37.54 -15.13 -23.07
CA ILE A 803 37.22 -15.58 -21.71
C ILE A 803 38.10 -16.81 -21.37
N PRO A 804 38.90 -16.78 -20.29
CA PRO A 804 39.71 -17.92 -19.85
C PRO A 804 38.91 -19.22 -19.71
N GLN A 805 39.52 -20.36 -20.06
CA GLN A 805 38.86 -21.68 -20.03
C GLN A 805 38.21 -22.00 -18.68
N LYS A 806 38.89 -21.70 -17.56
CA LYS A 806 38.39 -21.94 -16.20
C LYS A 806 37.00 -21.33 -15.95
N TYR A 807 36.70 -20.18 -16.55
CA TYR A 807 35.41 -19.52 -16.42
C TYR A 807 34.39 -20.00 -17.45
N ARG A 808 34.84 -20.47 -18.63
CA ARG A 808 33.96 -20.97 -19.70
C ARG A 808 33.21 -22.25 -19.33
N ASP A 809 33.80 -23.09 -18.47
CA ASP A 809 33.20 -24.38 -18.08
C ASP A 809 31.85 -24.22 -17.31
N HIS A 810 31.67 -23.07 -16.67
CA HIS A 810 30.47 -22.69 -15.91
C HIS A 810 29.51 -21.75 -16.67
N ILE A 811 29.80 -21.45 -17.94
CA ILE A 811 28.90 -20.69 -18.82
C ILE A 811 27.75 -21.58 -19.31
N VAL A 812 26.53 -21.03 -19.31
CA VAL A 812 25.33 -21.68 -19.79
C VAL A 812 24.68 -20.85 -20.88
N TYR A 813 24.60 -21.41 -22.09
CA TYR A 813 24.07 -20.66 -23.23
C TYR A 813 22.59 -20.33 -23.12
N LYS A 814 22.24 -19.06 -23.34
CA LYS A 814 20.85 -18.58 -23.40
C LYS A 814 20.02 -19.42 -24.37
N GLY A 815 18.77 -19.70 -24.01
CA GLY A 815 17.85 -20.54 -24.80
C GLY A 815 18.19 -22.04 -24.89
N SER A 816 19.23 -22.52 -24.20
CA SER A 816 19.53 -23.96 -24.10
C SER A 816 18.64 -24.67 -23.06
N PHE A 817 18.52 -26.00 -23.14
CA PHE A 817 17.81 -26.76 -22.10
C PHE A 817 18.50 -26.63 -20.72
N ARG A 818 19.83 -26.62 -20.70
CA ARG A 818 20.64 -26.40 -19.47
C ARG A 818 20.31 -25.05 -18.85
N HIS A 819 20.19 -23.99 -19.64
CA HIS A 819 19.78 -22.66 -19.17
C HIS A 819 18.43 -22.70 -18.46
N TYR A 820 17.38 -23.21 -19.11
CA TYR A 820 16.05 -23.26 -18.47
C TYR A 820 16.04 -24.13 -17.22
N LEU A 821 16.76 -25.26 -17.22
CA LEU A 821 16.85 -26.13 -16.05
C LEU A 821 17.53 -25.41 -14.87
N LYS A 822 18.62 -24.70 -15.12
CA LYS A 822 19.32 -23.88 -14.10
C LYS A 822 18.44 -22.72 -13.63
N PHE A 823 17.75 -22.02 -14.54
CA PHE A 823 16.79 -20.95 -14.20
C PHE A 823 15.68 -21.43 -13.24
N PHE A 824 15.08 -22.61 -13.48
CA PHE A 824 14.05 -23.13 -12.58
C PHE A 824 14.60 -23.62 -11.24
N ARG A 825 15.85 -24.10 -11.21
CA ARG A 825 16.53 -24.59 -10.00
C ARG A 825 17.12 -23.46 -9.14
N ALA A 826 17.53 -22.36 -9.75
CA ALA A 826 18.15 -21.21 -9.10
C ALA A 826 17.33 -20.71 -7.92
N THR A 827 17.95 -20.60 -6.75
CA THR A 827 17.36 -19.94 -5.58
C THR A 827 17.77 -18.48 -5.51
N THR A 828 18.94 -18.16 -6.06
CA THR A 828 19.56 -16.84 -6.04
C THR A 828 19.86 -16.39 -7.46
N PHE A 829 19.57 -15.14 -7.76
CA PHE A 829 19.87 -14.48 -9.01
C PHE A 829 20.74 -13.25 -8.74
N ILE A 830 21.81 -13.07 -9.50
CA ILE A 830 22.70 -11.90 -9.38
C ILE A 830 22.91 -11.33 -10.77
N GLY A 831 22.61 -10.04 -10.98
CA GLY A 831 22.78 -9.46 -12.32
C GLY A 831 22.84 -7.94 -12.34
N SER A 832 23.39 -7.40 -13.42
CA SER A 832 23.48 -5.94 -13.65
C SER A 832 22.15 -5.32 -14.10
N GLU A 833 21.14 -6.14 -14.37
CA GLU A 833 19.80 -5.78 -14.83
C GLU A 833 18.73 -6.57 -14.07
N MET A 834 17.47 -6.17 -14.21
CA MET A 834 16.33 -6.78 -13.51
C MET A 834 16.25 -8.30 -13.67
N LEU A 835 15.68 -8.98 -12.67
CA LEU A 835 15.48 -10.43 -12.65
C LEU A 835 14.85 -11.01 -13.94
N VAL A 836 14.00 -10.26 -14.63
CA VAL A 836 13.37 -10.70 -15.89
C VAL A 836 14.38 -10.94 -17.03
N HIS A 837 15.56 -10.31 -16.98
CA HIS A 837 16.63 -10.45 -17.97
C HIS A 837 17.47 -11.73 -17.78
N SER A 838 17.23 -12.48 -16.70
CA SER A 838 17.79 -13.85 -16.52
C SER A 838 17.21 -14.88 -17.49
N ILE A 839 16.22 -14.49 -18.29
CA ILE A 839 15.59 -15.25 -19.36
C ILE A 839 15.19 -14.26 -20.47
N ASP A 840 14.39 -14.68 -21.45
CA ASP A 840 13.87 -13.77 -22.47
C ASP A 840 12.95 -12.70 -21.85
N LEU A 841 13.26 -11.43 -22.12
CA LEU A 841 12.40 -10.31 -21.75
C LEU A 841 11.00 -10.49 -22.34
N ARG A 842 9.95 -10.28 -21.53
CA ARG A 842 8.54 -10.51 -21.91
C ARG A 842 8.24 -11.95 -22.37
N ILE A 843 8.92 -12.93 -21.78
CA ILE A 843 8.67 -14.35 -22.01
C ILE A 843 7.18 -14.70 -21.93
N ALA A 844 6.70 -15.38 -22.97
CA ALA A 844 5.37 -15.91 -23.04
C ALA A 844 5.38 -17.39 -22.61
N ASN A 845 5.63 -17.68 -21.32
CA ASN A 845 5.47 -19.02 -20.77
C ASN A 845 4.98 -18.99 -19.31
N ARG A 846 3.94 -19.77 -19.01
CA ARG A 846 3.29 -19.77 -17.69
C ARG A 846 4.22 -20.18 -16.54
N HIS A 847 5.15 -21.10 -16.77
CA HIS A 847 6.04 -21.63 -15.74
C HIS A 847 7.17 -20.65 -15.46
N ALA A 848 7.75 -20.06 -16.52
CA ALA A 848 8.75 -19.01 -16.39
C ALA A 848 8.20 -17.80 -15.64
N LEU A 849 6.99 -17.32 -16.00
CA LEU A 849 6.33 -16.22 -15.29
C LEU A 849 6.08 -16.55 -13.81
N GLN A 850 5.66 -17.78 -13.49
CA GLN A 850 5.50 -18.23 -12.10
C GLN A 850 6.82 -18.24 -11.32
N LYS A 851 7.94 -18.55 -12.00
CA LYS A 851 9.27 -18.53 -11.38
C LYS A 851 9.75 -17.10 -11.12
N LEU A 852 9.53 -16.17 -12.05
CA LEU A 852 9.86 -14.75 -11.88
C LEU A 852 9.03 -14.10 -10.76
N GLU A 853 7.75 -14.47 -10.62
CA GLU A 853 6.87 -13.97 -9.54
C GLU A 853 7.05 -14.70 -8.19
N ASN A 854 7.94 -15.70 -8.12
CA ASN A 854 8.15 -16.46 -6.90
C ASN A 854 8.84 -15.60 -5.83
N LYS A 855 8.08 -15.26 -4.78
CA LYS A 855 8.58 -14.44 -3.67
C LYS A 855 9.76 -15.06 -2.93
N ASN A 856 9.98 -16.36 -2.98
CA ASN A 856 11.06 -17.01 -2.25
C ASN A 856 12.43 -16.92 -2.96
N ASN A 857 12.52 -16.30 -4.13
CA ASN A 857 13.81 -16.09 -4.79
C ASN A 857 14.62 -15.02 -4.04
N ASN A 858 15.95 -15.17 -4.01
CA ASN A 858 16.88 -14.10 -3.67
C ASN A 858 17.29 -13.39 -4.96
N TYR A 859 17.48 -12.08 -4.91
CA TYR A 859 17.93 -11.30 -6.06
C TYR A 859 18.85 -10.15 -5.63
N VAL A 860 20.01 -10.07 -6.25
CA VAL A 860 21.01 -9.01 -6.04
C VAL A 860 21.14 -8.23 -7.34
N PHE A 861 20.78 -6.95 -7.29
CA PHE A 861 20.89 -6.03 -8.40
C PHE A 861 22.22 -5.28 -8.32
N LEU A 862 23.15 -5.64 -9.20
CA LEU A 862 24.50 -5.09 -9.25
C LEU A 862 24.60 -3.73 -9.95
N GLN A 863 23.52 -3.33 -10.64
CA GLN A 863 23.50 -2.19 -11.55
C GLN A 863 24.45 -2.36 -12.75
N HIS A 864 24.19 -1.64 -13.83
CA HIS A 864 25.11 -1.55 -14.99
C HIS A 864 26.09 -0.37 -14.86
N GLY A 865 25.75 0.62 -14.02
CA GLY A 865 26.52 1.81 -13.75
C GLY A 865 25.86 2.63 -12.66
N VAL A 866 26.54 3.67 -12.20
CA VAL A 866 26.08 4.57 -11.13
C VAL A 866 24.78 5.25 -11.56
N MET A 867 23.73 5.12 -10.75
CA MET A 867 22.39 5.60 -11.07
C MET A 867 22.09 7.04 -10.62
N TYR A 868 23.10 7.78 -10.16
CA TYR A 868 22.93 9.14 -9.63
C TYR A 868 22.44 10.15 -10.69
N MET A 869 22.75 9.95 -11.98
CA MET A 869 22.21 10.76 -13.10
C MET A 869 20.86 10.25 -13.63
N VAL A 870 20.23 9.27 -12.97
CA VAL A 870 18.96 8.68 -13.39
C VAL A 870 17.84 9.11 -12.45
N SER A 871 16.86 9.87 -12.93
CA SER A 871 15.63 10.16 -12.17
C SER A 871 14.85 8.87 -11.87
N LEU A 872 14.81 8.47 -10.59
CA LEU A 872 14.12 7.26 -10.11
C LEU A 872 12.63 7.48 -9.81
N ASP A 873 12.21 8.74 -9.68
CA ASP A 873 10.85 9.20 -9.41
C ASP A 873 10.03 9.44 -10.70
N SER A 874 10.66 9.47 -11.87
CA SER A 874 9.99 9.64 -13.16
C SER A 874 8.89 8.59 -13.38
N GLU A 875 7.72 9.04 -13.84
CA GLU A 875 6.58 8.17 -14.13
C GLU A 875 6.89 7.08 -15.17
N SER A 876 7.77 7.41 -16.11
CA SER A 876 8.24 6.51 -17.16
C SER A 876 9.09 5.35 -16.61
N ARG A 877 9.61 5.49 -15.38
CA ARG A 877 10.60 4.59 -14.75
C ARG A 877 10.08 3.84 -13.51
N LYS A 878 8.75 3.73 -13.36
CA LYS A 878 8.05 2.98 -12.29
C LYS A 878 8.50 1.51 -12.12
N PHE A 879 9.19 0.94 -13.10
CA PHE A 879 9.73 -0.42 -13.05
C PHE A 879 10.98 -0.54 -12.16
N PHE A 880 11.67 0.57 -11.86
CA PHE A 880 12.79 0.61 -10.90
C PHE A 880 12.36 0.65 -9.44
N LYS A 881 11.08 0.45 -9.10
CA LYS A 881 10.62 0.36 -7.70
C LYS A 881 11.03 -0.98 -7.06
N PRO A 882 11.25 -1.05 -5.73
CA PRO A 882 11.78 -2.23 -5.08
C PRO A 882 10.89 -3.47 -5.23
N LEU A 883 11.52 -4.63 -5.45
CA LEU A 883 10.83 -5.91 -5.55
C LEU A 883 10.39 -6.42 -4.17
N LYS A 884 9.11 -6.82 -4.06
CA LYS A 884 8.54 -7.36 -2.82
C LYS A 884 8.73 -8.87 -2.72
N LEU A 885 9.96 -9.29 -2.42
CA LEU A 885 10.35 -10.69 -2.21
C LEU A 885 10.24 -11.06 -0.72
N LYS A 886 10.05 -12.35 -0.46
CA LYS A 886 10.25 -13.00 0.84
C LYS A 886 11.71 -13.44 1.01
N GLY A 887 12.38 -13.77 -0.10
CA GLY A 887 13.84 -13.94 -0.12
C GLY A 887 14.55 -12.58 -0.05
N LYS A 888 15.87 -12.61 0.06
CA LYS A 888 16.72 -11.43 0.16
C LYS A 888 16.72 -10.66 -1.15
N TYR A 889 16.37 -9.37 -1.10
CA TYR A 889 16.52 -8.43 -2.20
C TYR A 889 17.57 -7.40 -1.81
N ARG A 890 18.60 -7.23 -2.67
CA ARG A 890 19.70 -6.31 -2.43
C ARG A 890 20.02 -5.49 -3.68
N VAL A 891 20.45 -4.25 -3.49
CA VAL A 891 20.93 -3.35 -4.54
C VAL A 891 22.30 -2.84 -4.14
N VAL A 892 23.28 -2.96 -5.02
CA VAL A 892 24.67 -2.55 -4.77
C VAL A 892 24.86 -1.12 -5.21
N THR A 893 25.30 -0.21 -4.35
CA THR A 893 25.56 1.21 -4.65
C THR A 893 27.04 1.58 -4.44
N SER A 894 27.41 2.68 -5.08
CA SER A 894 28.79 3.19 -5.19
C SER A 894 29.17 4.12 -4.05
N SER A 895 28.20 4.74 -3.39
CA SER A 895 28.39 5.66 -2.27
C SER A 895 27.12 5.80 -1.42
N ILE A 896 27.25 6.54 -0.31
CA ILE A 896 26.13 6.96 0.54
C ILE A 896 25.19 7.89 -0.24
N ASN A 897 25.71 8.78 -1.09
CA ASN A 897 24.88 9.70 -1.88
C ASN A 897 24.05 8.94 -2.93
N GLU A 898 24.63 7.93 -3.60
CA GLU A 898 23.85 7.07 -4.48
C GLU A 898 22.80 6.27 -3.69
N ALA A 899 23.13 5.76 -2.50
CA ALA A 899 22.15 5.08 -1.64
C ALA A 899 20.98 5.99 -1.26
N ARG A 900 21.24 7.24 -0.86
CA ARG A 900 20.20 8.26 -0.58
C ARG A 900 19.30 8.50 -1.77
N HIS A 901 19.86 8.58 -2.97
CA HIS A 901 19.08 8.72 -4.21
C HIS A 901 18.09 7.55 -4.42
N PHE A 902 18.51 6.31 -4.16
CA PHE A 902 17.62 5.14 -4.18
C PHE A 902 16.53 5.20 -3.10
N ILE A 903 16.84 5.73 -1.93
CA ILE A 903 15.88 5.87 -0.82
C ILE A 903 14.84 6.95 -1.16
N GLU A 904 15.30 8.17 -1.44
CA GLU A 904 14.47 9.37 -1.56
C GLU A 904 13.61 9.34 -2.84
N LEU A 905 14.21 9.03 -3.99
CA LEU A 905 13.51 9.04 -5.29
C LEU A 905 13.04 7.64 -5.71
N GLY A 906 13.83 6.61 -5.35
CA GLY A 906 13.51 5.22 -5.65
C GLY A 906 12.53 4.56 -4.69
N GLU A 907 12.26 5.12 -3.51
CA GLU A 907 11.48 4.51 -2.41
C GLU A 907 12.03 3.14 -1.95
N TYR A 908 13.36 2.97 -1.98
CA TYR A 908 14.00 1.74 -1.49
C TYR A 908 14.16 1.78 0.03
N PRO A 909 13.86 0.68 0.75
CA PRO A 909 14.23 0.56 2.16
C PRO A 909 15.75 0.54 2.34
N GLU A 910 16.27 1.18 3.38
CA GLU A 910 17.71 1.24 3.64
C GLU A 910 18.38 -0.15 3.77
N ASP A 911 17.68 -1.12 4.37
CA ASP A 911 18.20 -2.47 4.65
C ASP A 911 18.46 -3.33 3.39
N VAL A 912 18.06 -2.83 2.21
CA VAL A 912 18.31 -3.50 0.93
C VAL A 912 19.54 -2.97 0.21
N LEU A 913 20.18 -1.89 0.68
CA LEU A 913 21.28 -1.22 -0.01
C LEU A 913 22.64 -1.69 0.49
N TYR A 914 23.52 -2.07 -0.44
CA TYR A 914 24.91 -2.44 -0.19
C TYR A 914 25.84 -1.36 -0.71
N ILE A 915 26.40 -0.57 0.20
CA ILE A 915 27.36 0.49 -0.12
C ILE A 915 28.75 -0.15 -0.20
N THR A 916 29.04 -0.80 -1.33
CA THR A 916 30.28 -1.57 -1.52
C THR A 916 31.04 -1.15 -2.77
N GLY A 917 30.63 -0.09 -3.48
CA GLY A 917 31.21 0.18 -4.79
C GLY A 917 30.74 -0.82 -5.84
N LEU A 918 30.82 -0.45 -7.11
CA LEU A 918 30.47 -1.35 -8.20
C LEU A 918 31.67 -2.25 -8.56
N PRO A 919 31.50 -3.59 -8.60
CA PRO A 919 32.57 -4.54 -8.94
C PRO A 919 33.30 -4.24 -10.25
N LYS A 920 32.62 -3.70 -11.26
CA LYS A 920 33.24 -3.35 -12.55
C LYS A 920 34.43 -2.39 -12.42
N PHE A 921 34.44 -1.54 -11.39
CA PHE A 921 35.52 -0.57 -11.17
C PHE A 921 36.84 -1.21 -10.77
N ASP A 922 36.84 -2.45 -10.26
CA ASP A 922 38.09 -3.14 -9.87
C ASP A 922 38.98 -3.49 -11.07
N LYS A 923 38.43 -3.49 -12.30
CA LYS A 923 39.17 -3.77 -13.54
C LYS A 923 39.31 -2.55 -14.46
N ASN A 924 38.87 -1.37 -14.02
CA ASN A 924 38.89 -0.16 -14.83
C ASN A 924 40.27 0.50 -14.77
N GLU A 925 41.03 0.40 -15.85
CA GLU A 925 42.33 1.05 -16.01
C GLU A 925 42.37 1.94 -17.27
N LEU A 926 43.22 2.95 -17.25
CA LEU A 926 43.55 3.80 -18.40
C LEU A 926 44.88 3.37 -19.01
N SER A 927 44.93 3.30 -20.35
CA SER A 927 46.16 3.07 -21.09
C SER A 927 47.17 4.20 -20.84
N LEU A 928 48.44 3.86 -20.63
CA LEU A 928 49.53 4.85 -20.49
C LEU A 928 49.66 5.76 -21.72
N HIS A 929 49.18 5.31 -22.88
CA HIS A 929 49.21 6.05 -24.15
C HIS A 929 47.83 6.57 -24.58
N ALA A 930 46.86 6.66 -23.65
CA ALA A 930 45.53 7.17 -23.95
C ALA A 930 45.59 8.63 -24.45
N ASP A 931 45.12 8.86 -25.68
CA ASP A 931 45.14 10.16 -26.35
C ASP A 931 43.81 10.54 -27.04
N ARG A 932 42.81 9.65 -26.99
CA ARG A 932 41.54 9.81 -27.74
C ARG A 932 40.60 10.81 -27.09
N ILE A 933 39.84 11.51 -27.93
CA ILE A 933 38.70 12.35 -27.54
C ILE A 933 37.43 11.57 -27.89
N VAL A 934 36.68 11.13 -26.89
CA VAL A 934 35.46 10.36 -27.09
C VAL A 934 34.23 11.24 -26.91
N ILE A 935 33.31 11.18 -27.87
CA ILE A 935 32.04 11.90 -27.82
C ILE A 935 30.92 10.88 -27.64
N MET A 936 30.19 10.95 -26.53
CA MET A 936 29.09 10.01 -26.23
C MET A 936 27.93 10.68 -25.47
N PRO A 937 27.08 11.45 -26.16
CA PRO A 937 25.88 12.03 -25.55
C PRO A 937 24.81 10.98 -25.28
N THR A 938 23.88 11.29 -24.38
CA THR A 938 22.73 10.43 -24.06
C THR A 938 21.68 10.48 -25.18
N TRP A 939 21.08 9.33 -25.52
CA TRP A 939 20.02 9.27 -26.53
C TRP A 939 18.70 9.88 -26.04
N ARG A 940 17.88 10.38 -26.97
CA ARG A 940 16.56 10.95 -26.69
C ARG A 940 15.44 10.04 -27.21
N PRO A 941 14.49 9.60 -26.37
CA PRO A 941 13.43 8.70 -26.79
C PRO A 941 12.52 9.23 -27.90
N TRP A 942 12.23 10.54 -27.89
CA TRP A 942 11.38 11.17 -28.90
C TRP A 942 12.02 11.20 -30.29
N GLU A 943 13.36 11.20 -30.37
CA GLU A 943 14.09 11.20 -31.65
C GLU A 943 14.27 9.80 -32.25
N TYR A 944 13.91 8.74 -31.52
CA TYR A 944 14.17 7.36 -31.93
C TYR A 944 13.54 6.98 -33.28
N ASN A 945 12.29 7.40 -33.49
CA ASN A 945 11.57 7.08 -34.73
C ASN A 945 12.10 7.92 -35.89
N GLU A 946 12.32 9.22 -35.69
CA GLU A 946 12.86 10.15 -36.70
C GLU A 946 14.25 9.71 -37.18
N ALA A 947 15.10 9.28 -36.24
CA ALA A 947 16.45 8.77 -36.53
C ALA A 947 16.48 7.59 -37.50
N ARG A 948 15.42 6.75 -37.52
CA ARG A 948 15.33 5.61 -38.45
C ARG A 948 15.06 6.06 -39.89
N TYR A 949 14.38 7.19 -40.08
CA TYR A 949 14.07 7.77 -41.39
C TYR A 949 15.25 8.56 -41.92
N ASP A 950 15.67 9.61 -41.20
CA ASP A 950 16.87 10.39 -41.52
C ASP A 950 17.62 10.79 -40.24
N PHE A 951 18.74 10.10 -40.00
CA PHE A 951 19.58 10.34 -38.83
C PHE A 951 20.24 11.73 -38.83
N LYS A 952 20.39 12.40 -39.99
CA LYS A 952 21.08 13.70 -40.05
C LYS A 952 20.22 14.86 -39.54
N GLU A 953 18.91 14.70 -39.58
CA GLU A 953 17.99 15.80 -39.28
C GLU A 953 17.64 15.95 -37.80
N ILE A 954 17.88 14.91 -36.99
CA ILE A 954 17.58 14.92 -35.55
C ILE A 954 18.55 15.81 -34.77
N LYS A 955 18.12 16.36 -33.62
CA LYS A 955 18.96 17.24 -32.80
C LYS A 955 20.18 16.51 -32.24
N TYR A 956 20.04 15.24 -31.88
CA TYR A 956 21.18 14.41 -31.43
C TYR A 956 22.36 14.41 -32.42
N TYR A 957 22.10 14.31 -33.74
CA TYR A 957 23.16 14.36 -34.75
C TYR A 957 23.76 15.76 -34.88
N LYS A 958 22.90 16.78 -34.94
CA LYS A 958 23.30 18.19 -35.04
C LYS A 958 24.14 18.63 -33.83
N MET A 959 23.86 18.11 -32.63
CA MET A 959 24.67 18.33 -31.43
C MET A 959 26.07 17.73 -31.58
N ILE A 960 26.20 16.49 -32.06
CA ILE A 960 27.50 15.86 -32.31
C ILE A 960 28.29 16.66 -33.37
N GLU A 961 27.62 17.13 -34.42
CA GLU A 961 28.24 17.97 -35.45
C GLU A 961 28.78 19.28 -34.86
N ARG A 962 28.00 19.97 -34.02
CA ARG A 962 28.46 21.18 -33.30
C ARG A 962 29.65 20.90 -32.39
N ILE A 963 29.62 19.79 -31.64
CA ILE A 963 30.73 19.37 -30.77
C ILE A 963 32.00 19.16 -31.61
N ILE A 964 31.92 18.42 -32.71
CA ILE A 964 33.08 18.14 -33.60
C ILE A 964 33.61 19.41 -34.23
N ALA A 965 32.73 20.33 -34.66
CA ALA A 965 33.11 21.60 -35.24
C ALA A 965 33.86 22.51 -34.25
N ALA A 966 33.59 22.39 -32.95
CA ALA A 966 34.31 23.10 -31.90
C ALA A 966 35.72 22.53 -31.62
N ILE A 967 35.99 21.28 -32.02
CA ILE A 967 37.31 20.65 -31.80
C ILE A 967 38.31 21.20 -32.82
N PRO A 968 39.47 21.73 -32.39
CA PRO A 968 40.49 22.21 -33.33
C PRO A 968 40.92 21.11 -34.32
N GLU A 969 41.09 21.47 -35.58
CA GLU A 969 41.36 20.54 -36.69
C GLU A 969 42.58 19.63 -36.43
N ALA A 970 43.60 20.14 -35.73
CA ALA A 970 44.80 19.41 -35.32
C ALA A 970 44.52 18.16 -34.44
N TYR A 971 43.33 18.03 -33.85
CA TYR A 971 42.94 16.90 -33.00
C TYR A 971 41.89 15.98 -33.64
N HIS A 972 41.46 16.23 -34.89
CA HIS A 972 40.38 15.46 -35.52
C HIS A 972 40.70 13.97 -35.64
N ASP A 973 41.96 13.60 -35.89
CA ASP A 973 42.39 12.20 -35.97
C ASP A 973 42.27 11.42 -34.65
N ARG A 974 42.10 12.14 -33.53
CA ARG A 974 41.94 11.57 -32.18
C ARG A 974 40.47 11.38 -31.79
N ILE A 975 39.52 11.88 -32.58
CA ILE A 975 38.10 11.83 -32.27
C ILE A 975 37.54 10.42 -32.45
N THR A 976 36.69 9.99 -31.53
CA THR A 976 35.85 8.80 -31.69
C THR A 976 34.45 9.08 -31.14
N VAL A 977 33.44 8.92 -31.98
CA VAL A 977 32.04 9.09 -31.60
C VAL A 977 31.47 7.71 -31.28
N LEU A 978 30.97 7.56 -30.06
CA LEU A 978 30.22 6.39 -29.63
C LEU A 978 28.73 6.71 -29.66
N VAL A 979 28.06 6.19 -30.67
CA VAL A 979 26.61 6.33 -30.80
C VAL A 979 25.91 5.34 -29.88
N HIS A 980 24.79 5.74 -29.28
CA HIS A 980 23.97 4.86 -28.45
C HIS A 980 23.51 3.60 -29.24
N PRO A 981 23.48 2.39 -28.62
CA PRO A 981 23.12 1.14 -29.30
C PRO A 981 21.82 1.17 -30.11
N LEU A 982 20.83 1.93 -29.64
CA LEU A 982 19.53 2.07 -30.31
C LEU A 982 19.63 2.74 -31.69
N PHE A 983 20.62 3.61 -31.91
CA PHE A 983 20.83 4.28 -33.19
C PHE A 983 21.81 3.53 -34.10
N LEU A 984 22.45 2.43 -33.64
CA LEU A 984 23.43 1.69 -34.46
C LEU A 984 22.82 1.22 -35.78
N ASP A 985 21.57 0.76 -35.78
CA ASP A 985 20.88 0.31 -37.00
C ASP A 985 20.63 1.46 -37.99
N ALA A 986 20.45 2.69 -37.51
CA ALA A 986 20.28 3.87 -38.37
C ALA A 986 21.60 4.33 -39.00
N VAL A 987 22.72 3.93 -38.42
CA VAL A 987 24.08 4.45 -38.67
C VAL A 987 24.97 3.42 -39.39
N ARG A 988 24.69 2.12 -39.26
CA ARG A 988 25.42 1.04 -39.93
C ARG A 988 25.15 1.00 -41.43
N GLY A 989 26.21 0.85 -42.24
CA GLY A 989 26.13 0.62 -43.69
C GLY A 989 25.66 1.81 -44.54
N LYS A 990 25.26 2.93 -43.93
CA LYS A 990 24.90 4.18 -44.64
C LYS A 990 26.11 5.11 -44.75
N ASP A 991 26.08 6.04 -45.69
CA ASP A 991 27.14 7.04 -45.88
C ASP A 991 26.66 8.43 -45.45
N TYR A 992 27.41 9.07 -44.56
CA TYR A 992 27.08 10.38 -43.98
C TYR A 992 28.38 11.07 -43.50
N PRO A 993 28.41 12.41 -43.40
CA PRO A 993 29.65 13.17 -43.16
C PRO A 993 30.46 12.76 -41.92
N LEU A 994 29.77 12.39 -40.83
CA LEU A 994 30.43 12.03 -39.57
C LEU A 994 30.89 10.57 -39.47
N LYS A 995 30.65 9.74 -40.50
CA LYS A 995 30.92 8.28 -40.48
C LYS A 995 32.36 7.93 -40.12
N ARG A 996 33.33 8.73 -40.58
CA ARG A 996 34.76 8.52 -40.29
C ARG A 996 35.11 8.57 -38.79
N PHE A 997 34.27 9.22 -37.98
CA PHE A 997 34.47 9.35 -36.54
C PHE A 997 33.70 8.31 -35.73
N ILE A 998 32.70 7.63 -36.30
CA ILE A 998 31.80 6.73 -35.55
C ILE A 998 32.38 5.32 -35.45
N SER A 999 32.44 4.79 -34.22
CA SER A 999 32.79 3.38 -33.98
C SER A 999 31.54 2.51 -33.82
N THR A 1000 31.41 1.44 -34.61
CA THR A 1000 30.19 0.59 -34.67
C THR A 1000 30.41 -0.88 -34.25
N GLU A 1001 31.67 -1.31 -34.07
CA GLU A 1001 32.05 -2.73 -33.88
C GLU A 1001 33.01 -2.98 -32.70
N THR A 1002 33.37 -1.96 -31.92
CA THR A 1002 34.34 -2.07 -30.82
C THR A 1002 33.66 -2.29 -29.46
N LYS A 1003 34.38 -2.94 -28.54
CA LYS A 1003 33.96 -3.08 -27.13
C LYS A 1003 34.10 -1.72 -26.43
N TYR A 1004 33.08 -1.30 -25.69
CA TYR A 1004 33.09 0.00 -24.99
C TYR A 1004 34.29 0.14 -24.04
N ASP A 1005 34.61 -0.92 -23.29
CA ASP A 1005 35.78 -0.98 -22.41
C ASP A 1005 37.09 -0.70 -23.15
N ASP A 1006 37.25 -1.25 -24.37
CA ASP A 1006 38.48 -1.06 -25.17
C ASP A 1006 38.61 0.40 -25.64
N VAL A 1007 37.49 1.06 -25.96
CA VAL A 1007 37.48 2.49 -26.33
C VAL A 1007 37.80 3.36 -25.12
N LEU A 1008 37.14 3.12 -23.98
CA LEU A 1008 37.36 3.89 -22.76
C LEU A 1008 38.78 3.80 -22.22
N LYS A 1009 39.48 2.66 -22.41
CA LYS A 1009 40.90 2.51 -22.06
C LYS A 1009 41.81 3.50 -22.78
N GLN A 1010 41.44 3.95 -23.98
CA GLN A 1010 42.23 4.89 -24.78
C GLN A 1010 41.75 6.35 -24.66
N THR A 1011 40.66 6.60 -23.92
CA THR A 1011 40.03 7.91 -23.80
C THR A 1011 40.79 8.82 -22.86
N LYS A 1012 41.39 9.89 -23.38
CA LYS A 1012 41.97 10.96 -22.57
C LYS A 1012 40.91 11.96 -22.10
N VAL A 1013 40.00 12.33 -23.01
CA VAL A 1013 38.90 13.29 -22.75
C VAL A 1013 37.59 12.68 -23.23
N LEU A 1014 36.58 12.66 -22.36
CA LEU A 1014 35.21 12.28 -22.68
C LEU A 1014 34.33 13.54 -22.73
N ILE A 1015 33.65 13.74 -23.85
CA ILE A 1015 32.62 14.76 -24.02
C ILE A 1015 31.26 14.07 -23.99
N THR A 1016 30.41 14.43 -23.03
CA THR A 1016 29.08 13.84 -22.83
C THR A 1016 28.13 14.86 -22.22
N ASP A 1017 26.89 14.49 -21.92
CA ASP A 1017 25.87 15.37 -21.33
C ASP A 1017 25.57 14.96 -19.87
N TYR A 1018 24.77 13.92 -19.65
CA TYR A 1018 24.40 13.41 -18.34
C TYR A 1018 24.30 11.88 -18.39
N SER A 1019 25.27 11.28 -19.07
CA SER A 1019 25.40 9.84 -19.27
C SER A 1019 26.18 9.19 -18.12
N SER A 1020 25.71 8.02 -17.67
CA SER A 1020 26.40 7.25 -16.63
C SER A 1020 27.81 6.77 -17.06
N ILE A 1021 28.13 6.81 -18.35
CA ILE A 1021 29.48 6.50 -18.86
C ILE A 1021 30.55 7.48 -18.35
N ALA A 1022 30.15 8.70 -17.97
CA ALA A 1022 31.03 9.68 -17.35
C ALA A 1022 31.70 9.12 -16.10
N TYR A 1023 30.97 8.31 -15.33
CA TYR A 1023 31.51 7.72 -14.12
C TYR A 1023 32.62 6.72 -14.43
N ASP A 1024 32.43 5.88 -15.44
CA ASP A 1024 33.40 4.89 -15.88
C ASP A 1024 34.68 5.51 -16.47
N ALA A 1025 34.54 6.58 -17.26
CA ALA A 1025 35.68 7.29 -17.84
C ALA A 1025 36.49 8.02 -16.76
N PHE A 1026 35.81 8.76 -15.87
CA PHE A 1026 36.48 9.50 -14.81
C PHE A 1026 37.20 8.57 -13.83
N TYR A 1027 36.60 7.41 -13.49
CA TYR A 1027 37.26 6.41 -12.62
C TYR A 1027 38.62 5.96 -13.16
N ARG A 1028 38.75 5.82 -14.48
CA ARG A 1028 40.00 5.39 -15.15
C ARG A 1028 41.08 6.47 -15.12
N GLY A 1029 40.69 7.73 -14.96
CA GLY A 1029 41.59 8.87 -15.04
C GLY A 1029 41.38 9.77 -16.27
N SER A 1030 40.33 9.55 -17.06
CA SER A 1030 39.96 10.45 -18.15
C SER A 1030 39.39 11.76 -17.60
N ASN A 1031 39.62 12.86 -18.33
CA ASN A 1031 38.91 14.10 -18.07
C ASN A 1031 37.51 14.06 -18.70
N VAL A 1032 36.53 14.70 -18.05
CA VAL A 1032 35.13 14.72 -18.50
C VAL A 1032 34.72 16.16 -18.77
N ILE A 1033 34.06 16.38 -19.89
CA ILE A 1033 33.41 17.64 -20.25
C ILE A 1033 31.91 17.37 -20.44
N PHE A 1034 31.09 18.10 -19.69
CA PHE A 1034 29.64 18.07 -19.73
C PHE A 1034 29.10 19.16 -20.65
N TYR A 1035 28.62 18.78 -21.83
CA TYR A 1035 28.00 19.70 -22.79
C TYR A 1035 26.50 19.80 -22.53
N TRP A 1036 26.05 20.90 -21.91
CA TRP A 1036 24.69 21.06 -21.36
C TRP A 1036 23.81 22.07 -22.13
N GLU A 1037 24.18 22.43 -23.36
CA GLU A 1037 23.43 23.35 -24.23
C GLU A 1037 21.92 23.06 -24.27
N GLU A 1038 21.53 21.78 -24.36
CA GLU A 1038 20.13 21.35 -24.48
C GLU A 1038 19.58 20.65 -23.21
N LYS A 1039 20.22 20.83 -22.05
CA LYS A 1039 19.87 20.11 -20.80
C LYS A 1039 18.45 20.43 -20.33
N GLU A 1040 18.08 21.70 -20.21
CA GLU A 1040 16.76 22.12 -19.72
C GLU A 1040 15.62 21.66 -20.65
N GLU A 1041 15.77 21.86 -21.96
CA GLU A 1041 14.79 21.38 -22.95
C GLU A 1041 14.59 19.87 -22.83
N SER A 1042 15.68 19.11 -22.70
CA SER A 1042 15.61 17.66 -22.58
C SER A 1042 14.93 17.22 -21.28
N LEU A 1043 15.21 17.86 -20.14
CA LEU A 1043 14.58 17.55 -18.85
C LEU A 1043 13.06 17.82 -18.89
N ASN A 1044 12.64 18.94 -19.50
CA ASN A 1044 11.23 19.24 -19.70
C ASN A 1044 10.51 18.17 -20.54
N ASN A 1045 11.16 17.66 -21.59
CA ASN A 1045 10.62 16.57 -22.42
C ASN A 1045 10.49 15.23 -21.68
N TYR A 1046 11.28 14.99 -20.62
CA TYR A 1046 11.11 13.81 -19.75
C TYR A 1046 9.97 13.97 -18.73
N GLY A 1047 9.45 15.19 -18.56
CA GLY A 1047 8.30 15.55 -17.73
C GLY A 1047 8.66 16.50 -16.58
N GLU A 1048 7.70 17.33 -16.16
CA GLU A 1048 7.87 18.43 -15.18
C GLU A 1048 8.47 18.03 -13.83
N ASN A 1049 8.36 16.75 -13.44
CA ASN A 1049 8.90 16.23 -12.18
C ASN A 1049 10.28 15.56 -12.33
N THR A 1050 10.92 15.61 -13.50
CA THR A 1050 12.21 14.94 -13.73
C THR A 1050 13.35 15.74 -13.10
N LYS A 1051 14.08 15.13 -12.16
CA LYS A 1051 15.23 15.76 -11.49
C LYS A 1051 16.55 15.05 -11.82
N LEU A 1052 17.58 15.82 -12.17
CA LEU A 1052 18.95 15.34 -12.28
C LEU A 1052 19.69 15.68 -10.98
N MET A 1053 20.29 14.69 -10.31
CA MET A 1053 21.03 14.96 -9.06
C MET A 1053 22.38 15.63 -9.30
N LEU A 1054 22.90 15.51 -10.53
CA LEU A 1054 24.12 16.19 -10.95
C LEU A 1054 23.78 17.64 -11.35
N ASN A 1055 24.50 18.60 -10.79
CA ASN A 1055 24.31 20.03 -11.02
C ASN A 1055 25.66 20.74 -11.12
N GLU A 1056 25.63 22.06 -11.24
CA GLU A 1056 26.80 22.91 -11.40
C GLU A 1056 27.74 22.84 -10.18
N GLU A 1057 27.22 22.56 -8.99
CA GLU A 1057 27.99 22.52 -7.74
C GLU A 1057 28.72 21.18 -7.55
N ASN A 1058 28.10 20.08 -7.95
CA ASN A 1058 28.61 18.72 -7.73
C ASN A 1058 29.12 18.01 -8.99
N ALA A 1059 29.21 18.72 -10.12
CA ALA A 1059 29.80 18.20 -11.34
C ALA A 1059 31.28 17.85 -11.14
N PHE A 1060 31.72 16.77 -11.79
CA PHE A 1060 33.11 16.27 -11.76
C PHE A 1060 33.80 16.44 -13.11
N GLY A 1061 33.44 17.49 -13.84
CA GLY A 1061 33.99 17.83 -15.15
C GLY A 1061 33.56 19.24 -15.54
N ASP A 1062 34.24 19.83 -16.51
CA ASP A 1062 33.91 21.16 -17.00
C ASP A 1062 32.51 21.17 -17.61
N ILE A 1063 31.72 22.20 -17.34
CA ILE A 1063 30.39 22.39 -17.92
C ILE A 1063 30.49 23.42 -19.04
N CYS A 1064 30.09 23.03 -20.24
CA CYS A 1064 30.06 23.90 -21.41
C CYS A 1064 28.61 24.06 -21.90
N MET A 1065 28.18 25.31 -22.05
CA MET A 1065 26.81 25.64 -22.48
C MET A 1065 26.72 25.98 -23.97
N ASN A 1066 27.85 26.21 -24.63
CA ASN A 1066 27.92 26.55 -26.05
C ASN A 1066 29.24 26.05 -26.69
N PRO A 1067 29.33 26.01 -28.04
CA PRO A 1067 30.53 25.51 -28.74
C PRO A 1067 31.82 26.29 -28.48
N LYS A 1068 31.74 27.58 -28.13
CA LYS A 1068 32.92 28.42 -27.91
C LYS A 1068 33.63 28.01 -26.62
N ASP A 1069 32.87 27.89 -25.53
CA ASP A 1069 33.39 27.44 -24.22
C ASP A 1069 33.99 26.03 -24.32
N LEU A 1070 33.36 25.18 -25.15
CA LEU A 1070 33.80 23.80 -25.37
C LEU A 1070 35.20 23.73 -26.01
N ALA A 1071 35.50 24.58 -26.99
CA ALA A 1071 36.79 24.56 -27.69
C ALA A 1071 37.97 24.82 -26.72
N ASP A 1072 37.82 25.82 -25.84
CA ASP A 1072 38.83 26.18 -24.84
C ASP A 1072 38.98 25.07 -23.77
N CYS A 1073 37.86 24.50 -23.32
CA CYS A 1073 37.86 23.40 -22.34
C CYS A 1073 38.56 22.15 -22.89
N ILE A 1074 38.36 21.78 -24.16
CA ILE A 1074 39.00 20.60 -24.76
C ILE A 1074 40.52 20.72 -24.73
N VAL A 1075 41.07 21.87 -25.15
CA VAL A 1075 42.52 22.06 -25.19
C VAL A 1075 43.13 22.01 -23.79
N ASN A 1076 42.44 22.58 -22.80
CA ASN A 1076 42.85 22.52 -21.40
C ASN A 1076 42.88 21.07 -20.87
N ASN A 1077 41.79 20.32 -21.08
CA ASN A 1077 41.65 18.94 -20.62
C ASN A 1077 42.54 17.93 -21.36
N LEU A 1078 43.04 18.25 -22.55
CA LEU A 1078 44.03 17.41 -23.22
C LEU A 1078 45.44 17.56 -22.62
N LYS A 1079 45.75 18.75 -22.11
CA LYS A 1079 47.08 19.08 -21.55
C LYS A 1079 47.20 18.72 -20.08
N ASN A 1080 46.13 18.90 -19.32
CA ASN A 1080 46.12 18.77 -17.87
C ASN A 1080 45.51 17.45 -17.40
N GLY A 1081 45.85 17.02 -16.19
CA GLY A 1081 45.18 15.90 -15.52
C GLY A 1081 43.84 16.33 -14.90
N GLN A 1082 43.16 15.37 -14.27
CA GLN A 1082 41.89 15.64 -13.57
C GLN A 1082 42.06 16.66 -12.45
N ASP A 1083 41.21 17.68 -12.46
CA ASP A 1083 41.16 18.72 -11.45
C ASP A 1083 40.89 18.14 -10.04
N PRO A 1084 41.62 18.56 -8.99
CA PRO A 1084 41.39 18.12 -7.61
C PRO A 1084 39.96 18.35 -7.10
N VAL A 1085 39.28 19.42 -7.51
CA VAL A 1085 37.89 19.71 -7.14
C VAL A 1085 36.96 18.66 -7.76
N TYR A 1086 37.14 18.36 -9.04
CA TYR A 1086 36.36 17.32 -9.72
C TYR A 1086 36.60 15.94 -9.14
N LYS A 1087 37.81 15.62 -8.69
CA LYS A 1087 38.08 14.37 -7.96
C LYS A 1087 37.31 14.28 -6.65
N ARG A 1088 37.23 15.38 -5.89
CA ARG A 1088 36.46 15.43 -4.65
C ARG A 1088 34.96 15.24 -4.91
N ASN A 1089 34.41 15.99 -5.86
CA ASN A 1089 33.00 15.89 -6.25
C ASN A 1089 32.67 14.47 -6.73
N TYR A 1090 33.55 13.86 -7.53
CA TYR A 1090 33.42 12.48 -7.97
C TYR A 1090 33.40 11.50 -6.79
N GLN A 1091 34.31 11.65 -5.82
CA GLN A 1091 34.44 10.76 -4.67
C GLN A 1091 33.21 10.76 -3.76
N GLU A 1092 32.45 11.85 -3.71
CA GLU A 1092 31.18 11.88 -2.99
C GLU A 1092 30.11 11.00 -3.67
N ILE A 1093 30.17 10.85 -4.99
CA ILE A 1093 29.23 10.07 -5.79
C ILE A 1093 29.71 8.62 -5.97
N VAL A 1094 31.02 8.40 -6.05
CA VAL A 1094 31.67 7.09 -6.16
C VAL A 1094 32.79 7.02 -5.12
N ALA A 1095 32.51 6.41 -3.96
CA ALA A 1095 33.37 6.55 -2.79
C ALA A 1095 34.65 5.71 -2.84
N PHE A 1096 34.63 4.58 -3.56
CA PHE A 1096 35.63 3.54 -3.42
C PHE A 1096 36.54 3.42 -4.66
N HIS A 1097 37.84 3.56 -4.46
CA HIS A 1097 38.87 3.55 -5.52
C HIS A 1097 40.05 2.61 -5.22
N ASP A 1098 39.92 1.74 -4.22
CA ASP A 1098 40.97 0.86 -3.71
C ASP A 1098 41.08 -0.48 -4.47
N GLY A 1099 40.25 -0.71 -5.49
CA GLY A 1099 40.17 -1.96 -6.24
C GLY A 1099 39.58 -3.14 -5.46
N LYS A 1100 38.90 -2.89 -4.32
CA LYS A 1100 38.34 -3.94 -3.44
C LYS A 1100 36.82 -3.96 -3.41
N ASN A 1101 36.15 -3.47 -4.45
CA ASN A 1101 34.69 -3.38 -4.48
C ASN A 1101 34.03 -4.76 -4.48
N THR A 1102 34.59 -5.69 -5.26
CA THR A 1102 34.13 -7.07 -5.37
C THR A 1102 34.32 -7.83 -4.07
N GLU A 1103 35.44 -7.62 -3.37
CA GLU A 1103 35.73 -8.22 -2.06
C GLU A 1103 34.69 -7.78 -1.02
N ARG A 1104 34.49 -6.45 -0.88
CA ARG A 1104 33.48 -5.87 0.02
C ARG A 1104 32.07 -6.37 -0.28
N LEU A 1105 31.71 -6.53 -1.56
CA LEU A 1105 30.42 -7.10 -1.95
C LEU A 1105 30.28 -8.56 -1.53
N ILE A 1106 31.30 -9.40 -1.77
CA ILE A 1106 31.26 -10.83 -1.41
C ILE A 1106 31.12 -11.00 0.11
N GLU A 1107 31.79 -10.17 0.91
CA GLU A 1107 31.64 -10.19 2.37
C GLU A 1107 30.20 -9.90 2.81
N GLN A 1108 29.56 -8.88 2.22
CA GLN A 1108 28.15 -8.58 2.50
C GLN A 1108 27.22 -9.72 2.05
N LEU A 1109 27.48 -10.33 0.89
CA LEU A 1109 26.70 -11.47 0.42
C LEU A 1109 26.82 -12.69 1.34
N LYS A 1110 28.01 -12.94 1.93
CA LYS A 1110 28.22 -13.98 2.95
C LYS A 1110 27.49 -13.66 4.25
N LYS A 1111 27.59 -12.42 4.73
CA LYS A 1111 26.89 -11.95 5.95
C LYS A 1111 25.38 -12.13 5.88
N ASP A 1112 24.82 -11.96 4.69
CA ASP A 1112 23.38 -12.08 4.44
C ASP A 1112 22.91 -13.50 4.04
N GLU A 1113 23.81 -14.49 4.12
CA GLU A 1113 23.56 -15.90 3.78
C GLU A 1113 23.08 -16.11 2.34
N ILE A 1114 23.46 -15.20 1.43
CA ILE A 1114 23.14 -15.29 -0.01
C ILE A 1114 24.09 -16.27 -0.71
N LEU A 1115 25.37 -16.27 -0.30
CA LEU A 1115 26.41 -17.20 -0.74
C LEU A 1115 26.49 -18.48 0.12
#